data_AF-R9AC60-F1
#
_entry.id   AF-R9AC60-F1
#
_cell.length_a   1.000
_cell.length_b   1.000
_cell.length_c   1.000
_cell.angle_alpha   90.00
_cell.angle_beta   90.00
_cell.angle_gamma   90.00
#
_symmetry.space_group_name_H-M   'P 1'
#
loop_
_entity.id
_entity.type
_entity.pdbx_description
1 polymer ?
#
loop_
_entity_poly.entity_id
_entity_poly.type
_entity_poly.pdbx_seq_one_letter_code
_entity_poly.pdbx_strand_id
1 'polypeptide(L)'
;MIFSSNNRSRDIRTLGFLSLACFLYGWSVSSIGSVQNAAICQTGDVTRNRLECLNISDTSYSFAVGPFFAAGGLVGSLVISPYLGNRVGWTNLSRVAFSGYFSLIGQVIIAITPFASLLFVGRLLSGISAGVAIVAVPIELERMKDSEDSYLGLLTQISIVTGLTVSQALSLALAKPTYWRLMPMIAGLISGIQLLLHRRYSPLPTEDYEENDEVVPQLSMLDVLKDREMRPKLIKAVVLLASQQFAAINIILFYSKMIFNSDLISMLITLVNFFMTFLTLLILNMLSKRSLFNVSYFGAIVSLGILSLSLERNYMVTSIVIYVYIASYSIGLGPLPFDILGQLSTEETKNSLSSIGLSVNWITNMIMSAGFSILVGVQLLLMSYGDDLNDGLDYNFDNIESENEGSFVDEEFAAGDDNEESLQLATGQKRVRDDVEQPQQKKKKTKKTKHWSSQVPQVAKSAQSSQYDFLKDQLKSVYGKLSDIEIEERVIPETAIDATHEYSLPRNKDTITDFISTQFSNLKDSLSKPNKQKGSPRLLVICSSAIRCADVVRSLKQLNPSKDIPIAKLFAKHIKLHEQKDFLQSNQTVIAVATPNRAKSLIEDGTLNTKYLSLILLDSSYTDDKQRTLFDVPETKTQLFDLLNLKSIYERFKGEIGGQGDKGLESRLLWGPGHAVYNEQTNEDYIAKYNLDSGIFTKLVMDKLPQGGLGNHGIDLVDNSDGSADIFMVNHARNVSGDTKSPTIETVEVYKTSSSNQLTHLKTFSDQNVMYSLNAVAADGKGGIYFTNDKPTRVWREYVDLALLATNFATSTLGHCNASGECKPVGTYTSLNGIARIDQDHFVLNLQNEGKPLIMQRQSDDTLIQEQQFHIGSPIDNVSFDPVTNEVYVVAFPKVFDTLKSMKNPHIHKSAVQIYRLFRMEISDEQVRKLYSEEPVPGNKYYRWRAELVLEDDGSNVSSVTTAFRVKDKLYLGGYVNPVGYICDI
;
A
#
# COMPACT_ATOMS: atom_id res chain seq x y z
N MET A 1 15.51 -34.84 -43.47
CA MET A 1 14.96 -35.75 -44.50
C MET A 1 13.46 -35.41 -44.65
N ILE A 2 13.12 -34.15 -45.03
CA ILE A 2 11.78 -33.55 -44.77
C ILE A 2 11.11 -32.93 -46.03
N PHE A 3 11.68 -32.96 -47.24
CA PHE A 3 11.01 -32.33 -48.40
C PHE A 3 11.23 -33.05 -49.73
N SER A 4 10.15 -33.12 -50.54
CA SER A 4 10.11 -33.49 -51.96
C SER A 4 11.00 -32.56 -52.82
N SER A 5 11.61 -33.09 -53.88
CA SER A 5 12.84 -32.54 -54.50
C SER A 5 12.69 -31.22 -55.27
N ASN A 6 11.49 -30.78 -55.65
CA ASN A 6 11.32 -29.64 -56.58
C ASN A 6 11.00 -28.28 -55.93
N ASN A 7 10.48 -28.22 -54.69
CA ASN A 7 10.17 -26.95 -53.98
C ASN A 7 11.05 -26.65 -52.76
N ARG A 8 11.92 -27.60 -52.40
CA ARG A 8 12.74 -27.65 -51.20
C ARG A 8 13.55 -26.38 -50.90
N SER A 9 14.08 -25.69 -51.92
CA SER A 9 14.86 -24.46 -51.69
C SER A 9 13.99 -23.26 -51.29
N ARG A 10 12.73 -23.19 -51.74
CA ARG A 10 11.85 -22.05 -51.43
C ARG A 10 11.32 -22.19 -50.01
N ASP A 11 10.91 -23.41 -49.65
CA ASP A 11 10.33 -23.70 -48.34
C ASP A 11 11.35 -23.56 -47.21
N ILE A 12 12.60 -23.99 -47.41
CA ILE A 12 13.68 -23.81 -46.42
C ILE A 12 13.95 -22.32 -46.13
N ARG A 13 13.86 -21.45 -47.15
CA ARG A 13 14.10 -20.01 -46.98
C ARG A 13 12.95 -19.33 -46.24
N THR A 14 11.71 -19.68 -46.56
CA THR A 14 10.52 -19.21 -45.83
C THR A 14 10.56 -19.64 -44.38
N LEU A 15 10.91 -20.90 -44.11
CA LEU A 15 11.11 -21.40 -42.74
C LEU A 15 12.15 -20.58 -41.98
N GLY A 16 13.31 -20.30 -42.60
CA GLY A 16 14.33 -19.44 -41.99
C GLY A 16 13.82 -18.03 -41.64
N PHE A 17 13.03 -17.41 -42.52
CA PHE A 17 12.44 -16.09 -42.29
C PHE A 17 11.43 -16.10 -41.13
N LEU A 18 10.56 -17.11 -41.06
CA LEU A 18 9.58 -17.29 -39.98
C LEU A 18 10.27 -17.58 -38.63
N SER A 19 11.23 -18.50 -38.63
CA SER A 19 12.03 -18.85 -37.45
C SER A 19 12.78 -17.65 -36.88
N LEU A 20 13.26 -16.72 -37.72
CA LEU A 20 13.97 -15.54 -37.26
C LEU A 20 13.09 -14.60 -36.42
N ALA A 21 11.80 -14.51 -36.73
CA ALA A 21 10.84 -13.73 -35.95
C ALA A 21 10.66 -14.32 -34.53
N CYS A 22 10.48 -15.64 -34.45
CA CYS A 22 10.35 -16.37 -33.20
C CYS A 22 11.66 -16.38 -32.40
N PHE A 23 12.80 -16.43 -33.08
CA PHE A 23 14.12 -16.25 -32.47
C PHE A 23 14.26 -14.88 -31.82
N LEU A 24 13.86 -13.80 -32.50
CA LEU A 24 13.88 -12.44 -31.95
C LEU A 24 12.91 -12.27 -30.76
N TYR A 25 11.79 -12.99 -30.75
CA TYR A 25 10.93 -13.08 -29.57
C TYR A 25 11.70 -13.70 -28.39
N GLY A 26 12.30 -14.87 -28.58
CA GLY A 26 13.10 -15.54 -27.56
C GLY A 26 14.28 -14.71 -27.05
N TRP A 27 14.99 -14.03 -27.96
CA TRP A 27 16.05 -13.09 -27.62
C TRP A 27 15.52 -11.98 -26.72
N SER A 28 14.41 -11.36 -27.11
CA SER A 28 13.83 -10.24 -26.36
C SER A 28 13.32 -10.66 -24.97
N VAL A 29 13.00 -11.92 -24.75
CA VAL A 29 12.63 -12.45 -23.44
C VAL A 29 13.82 -12.40 -22.47
N SER A 30 15.01 -12.87 -22.88
CA SER A 30 16.17 -13.00 -21.97
C SER A 30 17.12 -11.79 -21.99
N SER A 31 17.31 -11.14 -23.14
CA SER A 31 18.45 -10.24 -23.37
C SER A 31 18.59 -9.05 -22.41
N ILE A 32 17.49 -8.56 -21.85
CA ILE A 32 17.48 -7.40 -20.94
C ILE A 32 17.56 -7.86 -19.49
N GLY A 33 16.89 -8.95 -19.12
CA GLY A 33 17.02 -9.53 -17.78
C GLY A 33 18.45 -10.03 -17.51
N SER A 34 19.09 -10.63 -18.52
CA SER A 34 20.42 -11.23 -18.39
C SER A 34 21.56 -10.22 -18.19
N VAL A 35 21.35 -8.95 -18.55
CA VAL A 35 22.33 -7.87 -18.38
C VAL A 35 21.95 -6.87 -17.29
N GLN A 36 20.94 -7.17 -16.47
CA GLN A 36 20.39 -6.22 -15.48
C GLN A 36 21.48 -5.56 -14.62
N ASN A 37 22.27 -6.35 -13.89
CA ASN A 37 23.29 -5.84 -12.96
C ASN A 37 24.30 -4.91 -13.65
N ALA A 38 24.61 -5.19 -14.92
CA ALA A 38 25.50 -4.37 -15.74
C ALA A 38 24.81 -3.10 -16.25
N ALA A 39 23.54 -3.17 -16.64
CA ALA A 39 22.77 -2.04 -17.14
C ALA A 39 22.49 -0.97 -16.07
N ILE A 40 22.36 -1.38 -14.80
CA ILE A 40 22.14 -0.49 -13.63
C ILE A 40 23.40 -0.24 -12.80
N CYS A 41 24.54 -0.82 -13.19
CA CYS A 41 25.85 -0.61 -12.56
C CYS A 41 25.95 -1.00 -11.08
N GLN A 42 25.38 -2.15 -10.73
CA GLN A 42 25.59 -2.81 -9.43
C GLN A 42 27.01 -3.40 -9.27
N THR A 43 27.86 -3.37 -10.30
CA THR A 43 29.16 -4.06 -10.33
C THR A 43 30.39 -3.23 -9.92
N GLY A 44 30.22 -2.06 -9.27
CA GLY A 44 31.30 -1.28 -8.67
C GLY A 44 32.05 -0.30 -9.61
N ASP A 45 32.55 0.79 -8.99
CA ASP A 45 33.39 1.91 -9.49
C ASP A 45 33.38 2.22 -10.99
N VAL A 46 32.34 2.93 -11.43
CA VAL A 46 32.38 3.67 -12.70
C VAL A 46 31.79 5.07 -12.49
N THR A 47 32.50 6.08 -12.99
CA THR A 47 32.01 7.45 -13.13
C THR A 47 30.64 7.44 -13.82
N ARG A 48 29.62 8.02 -13.18
CA ARG A 48 28.21 7.96 -13.61
C ARG A 48 27.95 8.72 -14.92
N ASN A 49 28.42 8.20 -16.05
CA ASN A 49 27.96 8.62 -17.36
C ASN A 49 26.60 7.97 -17.64
N ARG A 50 25.54 8.77 -17.87
CA ARG A 50 24.17 8.27 -18.12
C ARG A 50 24.06 7.39 -19.38
N LEU A 51 25.05 7.45 -20.27
CA LEU A 51 25.13 6.54 -21.41
C LEU A 51 25.73 5.17 -21.06
N GLU A 52 26.51 5.02 -19.99
CA GLU A 52 27.06 3.72 -19.61
C GLU A 52 26.11 2.98 -18.66
N CYS A 53 25.61 3.70 -17.67
CA CYS A 53 24.73 3.19 -16.62
C CYS A 53 23.36 3.85 -16.65
N LEU A 54 22.30 3.06 -16.51
CA LEU A 54 20.95 3.58 -16.30
C LEU A 54 20.74 3.87 -14.81
N ASN A 55 20.46 5.14 -14.46
CA ASN A 55 20.08 5.50 -13.10
C ASN A 55 18.59 5.16 -12.84
N ILE A 56 18.30 3.87 -12.66
CA ILE A 56 16.94 3.33 -12.50
C ILE A 56 16.91 2.28 -11.39
N SER A 57 15.82 2.19 -10.63
CA SER A 57 15.67 1.20 -9.56
C SER A 57 15.48 -0.22 -10.11
N ASP A 58 15.81 -1.24 -9.31
CA ASP A 58 15.57 -2.65 -9.66
C ASP A 58 14.11 -2.92 -9.99
N THR A 59 13.18 -2.31 -9.24
CA THR A 59 11.75 -2.39 -9.52
C THR A 59 11.40 -1.81 -10.88
N SER A 60 11.89 -0.60 -11.19
CA SER A 60 11.66 0.03 -12.50
C SER A 60 12.23 -0.82 -13.64
N TYR A 61 13.45 -1.35 -13.47
CA TYR A 61 14.04 -2.27 -14.43
C TYR A 61 13.16 -3.51 -14.62
N SER A 62 12.64 -4.07 -13.53
CA SER A 62 11.83 -5.29 -13.55
C SER A 62 10.51 -5.09 -14.30
N PHE A 63 9.88 -3.93 -14.15
CA PHE A 63 8.70 -3.53 -14.93
C PHE A 63 9.00 -3.45 -16.45
N ALA A 64 10.19 -2.98 -16.83
CA ALA A 64 10.61 -2.97 -18.23
C ALA A 64 10.82 -4.38 -18.79
N VAL A 65 11.42 -5.28 -18.00
CA VAL A 65 11.77 -6.63 -18.44
C VAL A 65 10.52 -7.44 -18.79
N GLY A 66 9.56 -7.52 -17.87
CA GLY A 66 8.37 -8.38 -18.02
C GLY A 66 7.10 -7.61 -18.44
N PRO A 67 6.51 -6.80 -17.54
CA PRO A 67 5.20 -6.16 -17.75
C PRO A 67 5.06 -5.37 -19.05
N PHE A 68 5.98 -4.45 -19.35
CA PHE A 68 5.90 -3.63 -20.57
C PHE A 68 6.08 -4.45 -21.85
N PHE A 69 6.93 -5.47 -21.80
CA PHE A 69 7.09 -6.40 -22.90
C PHE A 69 5.82 -7.24 -23.12
N ALA A 70 5.21 -7.73 -22.05
CA ALA A 70 3.95 -8.48 -22.11
C ALA A 70 2.76 -7.63 -22.57
N ALA A 71 2.69 -6.36 -22.13
CA ALA A 71 1.69 -5.41 -22.59
C ALA A 71 1.82 -5.14 -24.10
N GLY A 72 3.06 -5.03 -24.60
CA GLY A 72 3.32 -4.92 -26.02
C GLY A 72 2.85 -6.15 -26.79
N GLY A 73 3.17 -7.34 -26.26
CA GLY A 73 2.70 -8.63 -26.79
C GLY A 73 1.19 -8.71 -26.91
N LEU A 74 0.47 -8.26 -25.87
CA LEU A 74 -0.98 -8.18 -25.86
C LEU A 74 -1.50 -7.26 -26.99
N VAL A 75 -0.95 -6.06 -27.12
CA VAL A 75 -1.35 -5.13 -28.20
C VAL A 75 -1.07 -5.74 -29.58
N GLY A 76 0.09 -6.39 -29.73
CA GLY A 76 0.48 -7.09 -30.95
C GLY A 76 -0.52 -8.19 -31.32
N SER A 77 -0.86 -9.08 -30.38
CA SER A 77 -1.73 -10.24 -30.64
C SER A 77 -3.23 -9.89 -30.67
N LEU A 78 -3.71 -8.97 -29.83
CA LEU A 78 -5.13 -8.64 -29.70
C LEU A 78 -5.60 -7.63 -30.75
N VAL A 79 -4.75 -6.66 -31.10
CA VAL A 79 -5.15 -5.50 -31.91
C VAL A 79 -4.49 -5.55 -33.27
N ILE A 80 -3.16 -5.49 -33.31
CA ILE A 80 -2.42 -5.23 -34.57
C ILE A 80 -2.52 -6.42 -35.51
N SER A 81 -2.21 -7.62 -35.03
CA SER A 81 -2.18 -8.82 -35.85
C SER A 81 -3.54 -9.16 -36.48
N PRO A 82 -4.67 -9.22 -35.73
CA PRO A 82 -5.99 -9.48 -36.32
C PRO A 82 -6.50 -8.31 -37.18
N TYR A 83 -6.14 -7.06 -36.89
CA TYR A 83 -6.48 -5.93 -37.77
C TYR A 83 -5.83 -6.09 -39.16
N LEU A 84 -4.52 -6.36 -39.20
CA LEU A 84 -3.79 -6.55 -40.45
C LEU A 84 -4.29 -7.77 -41.24
N GLY A 85 -4.57 -8.88 -40.54
CA GLY A 85 -5.09 -10.09 -41.18
C GLY A 85 -6.52 -9.95 -41.68
N ASN A 86 -7.46 -9.54 -40.82
CA ASN A 86 -8.90 -9.63 -41.12
C ASN A 86 -9.47 -8.38 -41.81
N ARG A 87 -8.92 -7.18 -41.54
CA ARG A 87 -9.42 -5.92 -42.12
C ARG A 87 -8.61 -5.46 -43.32
N VAL A 88 -7.28 -5.57 -43.24
CA VAL A 88 -6.39 -5.11 -44.32
C VAL A 88 -6.13 -6.24 -45.35
N GLY A 89 -6.28 -7.51 -44.95
CA GLY A 89 -6.07 -8.65 -45.83
C GLY A 89 -4.59 -9.01 -46.05
N TRP A 90 -3.70 -8.63 -45.13
CA TRP A 90 -2.28 -8.94 -45.25
C TRP A 90 -2.00 -10.42 -45.02
N THR A 91 -1.11 -10.97 -45.85
CA THR A 91 -0.58 -12.33 -45.66
C THR A 91 0.18 -12.44 -44.34
N ASN A 92 0.33 -13.67 -43.82
CA ASN A 92 1.14 -13.92 -42.61
C ASN A 92 2.60 -13.50 -42.80
N LEU A 93 3.17 -13.69 -44.00
CA LEU A 93 4.53 -13.27 -44.32
C LEU A 93 4.68 -11.74 -44.25
N SER A 94 3.70 -10.98 -44.74
CA SER A 94 3.66 -9.52 -44.62
C SER A 94 3.51 -9.06 -43.17
N ARG A 95 2.70 -9.76 -42.36
CA ARG A 95 2.56 -9.49 -40.91
C ARG A 95 3.86 -9.74 -40.14
N VAL A 96 4.56 -10.84 -40.45
CA VAL A 96 5.88 -11.13 -39.87
C VAL A 96 6.90 -10.07 -40.27
N ALA A 97 6.92 -9.64 -41.54
CA ALA A 97 7.79 -8.53 -41.93
C ALA A 97 7.47 -7.23 -41.19
N PHE A 98 6.18 -6.93 -41.00
CA PHE A 98 5.75 -5.76 -40.26
C PHE A 98 6.18 -5.80 -38.79
N SER A 99 6.13 -6.96 -38.14
CA SER A 99 6.70 -7.13 -36.79
C SER A 99 8.20 -6.82 -36.74
N GLY A 100 8.94 -7.12 -37.82
CA GLY A 100 10.37 -6.79 -37.94
C GLY A 100 10.68 -5.30 -37.79
N TYR A 101 9.80 -4.41 -38.24
CA TYR A 101 9.97 -2.95 -38.03
C TYR A 101 9.83 -2.57 -36.55
N PHE A 102 8.82 -3.10 -35.87
CA PHE A 102 8.65 -2.88 -34.42
C PHE A 102 9.82 -3.44 -33.63
N SER A 103 10.34 -4.60 -34.02
CA SER A 103 11.55 -5.19 -33.43
C SER A 103 12.74 -4.25 -33.62
N LEU A 104 13.02 -3.83 -34.86
CA LEU A 104 14.15 -2.95 -35.17
C LEU A 104 14.08 -1.64 -34.38
N ILE A 105 12.93 -0.95 -34.41
CA ILE A 105 12.74 0.33 -33.71
C ILE A 105 12.86 0.13 -32.19
N GLY A 106 12.21 -0.91 -31.64
CA GLY A 106 12.28 -1.23 -30.21
C GLY A 106 13.71 -1.48 -29.75
N GLN A 107 14.47 -2.29 -30.48
CA GLN A 107 15.87 -2.59 -30.15
C GLN A 107 16.79 -1.37 -30.26
N VAL A 108 16.62 -0.52 -31.29
CA VAL A 108 17.37 0.74 -31.40
C VAL A 108 17.08 1.66 -30.23
N ILE A 109 15.80 1.81 -29.84
CA ILE A 109 15.40 2.63 -28.69
C ILE A 109 16.03 2.11 -27.40
N ILE A 110 15.97 0.79 -27.14
CA ILE A 110 16.60 0.19 -25.96
C ILE A 110 18.12 0.48 -25.97
N ALA A 111 18.78 0.33 -27.11
CA ALA A 111 20.22 0.54 -27.23
C ALA A 111 20.67 1.97 -26.88
N ILE A 112 19.88 2.99 -27.22
CA ILE A 112 20.22 4.41 -26.99
C ILE A 112 19.62 4.99 -25.71
N THR A 113 18.88 4.20 -24.93
CA THR A 113 18.11 4.71 -23.79
C THR A 113 18.99 5.28 -22.67
N PRO A 114 18.72 6.49 -22.13
CA PRO A 114 19.40 7.01 -20.93
C PRO A 114 18.55 7.02 -19.65
N PHE A 115 17.24 6.71 -19.72
CA PHE A 115 16.30 6.74 -18.59
C PHE A 115 15.14 5.75 -18.74
N ALA A 116 14.48 5.39 -17.63
CA ALA A 116 13.48 4.32 -17.55
C ALA A 116 12.36 4.39 -18.61
N SER A 117 11.78 5.58 -18.83
CA SER A 117 10.62 5.73 -19.73
C SER A 117 10.91 5.30 -21.16
N LEU A 118 12.13 5.56 -21.66
CA LEU A 118 12.50 5.17 -23.02
C LEU A 118 12.79 3.66 -23.11
N LEU A 119 13.27 3.05 -22.02
CA LEU A 119 13.40 1.59 -21.90
C LEU A 119 12.01 0.93 -21.98
N PHE A 120 11.01 1.48 -21.27
CA PHE A 120 9.63 1.01 -21.32
C PHE A 120 9.06 1.05 -22.74
N VAL A 121 9.25 2.16 -23.45
CA VAL A 121 8.81 2.29 -24.85
C VAL A 121 9.49 1.25 -25.73
N GLY A 122 10.81 1.11 -25.64
CA GLY A 122 11.55 0.12 -26.43
C GLY A 122 11.07 -1.32 -26.17
N ARG A 123 10.83 -1.67 -24.90
CA ARG A 123 10.30 -2.98 -24.51
C ARG A 123 8.86 -3.21 -24.98
N LEU A 124 8.01 -2.19 -24.94
CA LEU A 124 6.64 -2.24 -25.47
C LEU A 124 6.65 -2.54 -26.98
N LEU A 125 7.52 -1.88 -27.75
CA LEU A 125 7.64 -2.12 -29.19
C LEU A 125 8.19 -3.52 -29.51
N SER A 126 9.22 -3.98 -28.78
CA SER A 126 9.70 -5.37 -28.91
C SER A 126 8.62 -6.39 -28.56
N GLY A 127 7.75 -6.06 -27.58
CA GLY A 127 6.57 -6.85 -27.24
C GLY A 127 5.56 -6.90 -28.38
N ILE A 128 5.23 -5.75 -28.99
CA ILE A 128 4.34 -5.68 -30.16
C ILE A 128 4.83 -6.57 -31.30
N SER A 129 6.13 -6.51 -31.58
CA SER A 129 6.78 -7.40 -32.55
C SER A 129 6.52 -8.87 -32.22
N ALA A 130 6.85 -9.29 -30.99
CA ALA A 130 6.64 -10.65 -30.54
C ALA A 130 5.17 -11.08 -30.65
N GLY A 131 4.23 -10.25 -30.21
CA GLY A 131 2.80 -10.52 -30.24
C GLY A 131 2.24 -10.70 -31.65
N VAL A 132 2.72 -9.91 -32.62
CA VAL A 132 2.34 -10.09 -34.03
C VAL A 132 2.95 -11.37 -34.60
N ALA A 133 4.23 -11.62 -34.33
CA ALA A 133 4.97 -12.77 -34.82
C ALA A 133 4.38 -14.10 -34.35
N ILE A 134 4.08 -14.26 -33.06
CA ILE A 134 3.58 -15.53 -32.51
C ILE A 134 2.12 -15.84 -32.90
N VAL A 135 1.39 -14.87 -33.46
CA VAL A 135 0.10 -15.15 -34.12
C VAL A 135 0.35 -15.61 -35.56
N ALA A 136 1.18 -14.90 -36.32
CA ALA A 136 1.32 -15.14 -37.76
C ALA A 136 2.19 -16.37 -38.11
N VAL A 137 3.27 -16.61 -37.35
CA VAL A 137 4.23 -17.69 -37.65
C VAL A 137 3.62 -19.08 -37.52
N PRO A 138 2.96 -19.46 -36.41
CA PRO A 138 2.38 -20.81 -36.28
C PRO A 138 1.33 -21.09 -37.35
N ILE A 139 0.54 -20.07 -37.72
CA ILE A 139 -0.48 -20.18 -38.76
C ILE A 139 0.14 -20.53 -40.11
N GLU A 140 1.23 -19.84 -40.46
CA GLU A 140 1.94 -20.06 -41.72
C GLU A 140 2.68 -21.40 -41.73
N LEU A 141 3.28 -21.80 -40.61
CA LEU A 141 3.93 -23.12 -40.48
C LEU A 141 2.93 -24.26 -40.65
N GLU A 142 1.72 -24.14 -40.08
CA GLU A 142 0.69 -25.18 -40.25
C GLU A 142 0.13 -25.20 -41.69
N ARG A 143 0.17 -24.08 -42.41
CA ARG A 143 -0.21 -24.04 -43.84
C ARG A 143 0.79 -24.75 -44.73
N MET A 144 2.08 -24.72 -44.37
CA MET A 144 3.17 -25.38 -45.10
C MET A 144 3.27 -26.88 -44.84
N LYS A 145 2.39 -27.45 -44.01
CA LYS A 145 2.49 -28.82 -43.54
C LYS A 145 1.87 -29.80 -44.54
N ASP A 146 2.69 -30.71 -45.06
CA ASP A 146 2.22 -31.91 -45.77
C ASP A 146 1.77 -32.98 -44.77
N SER A 147 1.00 -33.99 -45.22
CA SER A 147 0.43 -35.04 -44.36
C SER A 147 1.46 -35.86 -43.55
N GLU A 148 2.74 -35.82 -43.92
CA GLU A 148 3.85 -36.51 -43.24
C GLU A 148 4.60 -35.63 -42.21
N ASP A 149 4.43 -34.29 -42.24
CA ASP A 149 5.25 -33.34 -41.48
C ASP A 149 4.60 -32.86 -40.18
N SER A 150 4.36 -33.79 -39.26
CA SER A 150 3.70 -33.52 -37.96
C SER A 150 4.39 -32.46 -37.06
N TYR A 151 5.63 -32.05 -37.36
CA TYR A 151 6.48 -31.28 -36.43
C TYR A 151 6.68 -29.81 -36.80
N LEU A 152 6.15 -29.32 -37.93
CA LEU A 152 6.45 -27.96 -38.40
C LEU A 152 5.97 -26.88 -37.42
N GLY A 153 4.82 -27.07 -36.76
CA GLY A 153 4.31 -26.17 -35.72
C GLY A 153 5.23 -26.01 -34.50
N LEU A 154 6.05 -27.03 -34.20
CA LEU A 154 6.99 -27.03 -33.07
C LEU A 154 8.23 -26.17 -33.34
N LEU A 155 8.51 -25.82 -34.60
CA LEU A 155 9.58 -24.90 -34.97
C LEU A 155 9.41 -23.53 -34.33
N THR A 156 8.17 -23.12 -34.04
CA THR A 156 7.89 -21.90 -33.27
C THR A 156 8.61 -21.93 -31.93
N GLN A 157 8.33 -22.93 -31.10
CA GLN A 157 8.90 -23.02 -29.76
C GLN A 157 10.41 -23.24 -29.80
N ILE A 158 10.91 -24.06 -30.74
CA ILE A 158 12.35 -24.30 -30.90
C ILE A 158 13.08 -23.01 -31.23
N SER A 159 12.53 -22.20 -32.14
CA SER A 159 13.14 -20.92 -32.52
C SER A 159 13.16 -19.96 -31.32
N ILE A 160 12.09 -19.93 -30.52
CA ILE A 160 12.01 -19.12 -29.29
C ILE A 160 13.08 -19.54 -28.28
N VAL A 161 13.16 -20.83 -27.93
CA VAL A 161 14.15 -21.29 -26.96
C VAL A 161 15.58 -21.14 -27.47
N THR A 162 15.80 -21.26 -28.78
CA THR A 162 17.11 -21.00 -29.40
C THR A 162 17.51 -19.52 -29.23
N GLY A 163 16.62 -18.58 -29.54
CA GLY A 163 16.88 -17.15 -29.35
C GLY A 163 17.18 -16.79 -27.90
N LEU A 164 16.43 -17.40 -26.99
CA LEU A 164 16.61 -17.25 -25.56
C LEU A 164 17.99 -17.76 -25.10
N THR A 165 18.37 -18.99 -25.45
CA THR A 165 19.68 -19.58 -25.11
C THR A 165 20.85 -18.81 -25.74
N VAL A 166 20.74 -18.39 -27.00
CA VAL A 166 21.81 -17.62 -27.67
C VAL A 166 22.00 -16.27 -27.00
N SER A 167 20.91 -15.57 -26.65
CA SER A 167 21.01 -14.29 -25.96
C SER A 167 21.65 -14.42 -24.57
N GLN A 168 21.32 -15.49 -23.83
CA GLN A 168 21.92 -15.77 -22.52
C GLN A 168 23.40 -16.19 -22.63
N ALA A 169 23.77 -16.95 -23.65
CA ALA A 169 25.18 -17.29 -23.89
C ALA A 169 26.02 -16.05 -24.19
N LEU A 170 25.47 -15.14 -25.00
CA LEU A 170 26.15 -13.91 -25.38
C LEU A 170 26.24 -12.91 -24.22
N SER A 171 25.25 -12.89 -23.33
CA SER A 171 25.29 -12.02 -22.16
C SER A 171 26.47 -12.33 -21.23
N LEU A 172 26.99 -13.57 -21.21
CA LEU A 172 28.21 -13.91 -20.45
C LEU A 172 29.42 -13.03 -20.84
N ALA A 173 29.50 -12.63 -22.12
CA ALA A 173 30.57 -11.77 -22.61
C ALA A 173 30.21 -10.27 -22.54
N LEU A 174 28.93 -9.94 -22.72
CA LEU A 174 28.44 -8.57 -22.90
C LEU A 174 27.79 -7.92 -21.68
N ALA A 175 27.53 -8.67 -20.59
CA ALA A 175 26.97 -8.15 -19.33
C ALA A 175 28.00 -7.34 -18.52
N LYS A 176 28.54 -6.29 -19.14
CA LYS A 176 29.43 -5.30 -18.54
C LYS A 176 28.85 -3.90 -18.75
N PRO A 177 29.02 -2.95 -17.82
CA PRO A 177 28.49 -1.58 -17.96
C PRO A 177 28.79 -0.91 -19.30
N THR A 178 29.97 -1.17 -19.87
CA THR A 178 30.40 -0.60 -21.15
C THR A 178 29.82 -1.30 -22.39
N TYR A 179 29.39 -2.57 -22.28
CA TYR A 179 29.07 -3.41 -23.44
C TYR A 179 27.62 -3.92 -23.50
N TRP A 180 26.82 -3.78 -22.43
CA TRP A 180 25.47 -4.36 -22.39
C TRP A 180 24.55 -3.84 -23.50
N ARG A 181 24.75 -2.59 -23.96
CA ARG A 181 24.02 -1.99 -25.08
C ARG A 181 24.24 -2.69 -26.42
N LEU A 182 25.29 -3.48 -26.56
CA LEU A 182 25.50 -4.30 -27.76
C LEU A 182 24.44 -5.40 -27.88
N MET A 183 23.85 -5.87 -26.77
CA MET A 183 22.78 -6.88 -26.78
C MET A 183 21.57 -6.45 -27.63
N PRO A 184 20.93 -5.29 -27.37
CA PRO A 184 19.85 -4.81 -28.23
C PRO A 184 20.35 -4.43 -29.63
N MET A 185 21.57 -3.91 -29.79
CA MET A 185 22.10 -3.59 -31.13
C MET A 185 22.20 -4.82 -32.04
N ILE A 186 22.63 -5.98 -31.50
CA ILE A 186 22.71 -7.24 -32.25
C ILE A 186 21.31 -7.72 -32.65
N ALA A 187 20.32 -7.64 -31.75
CA ALA A 187 18.93 -7.95 -32.11
C ALA A 187 18.37 -6.99 -33.18
N GLY A 188 18.73 -5.71 -33.11
CA GLY A 188 18.41 -4.73 -34.15
C GLY A 188 19.00 -5.11 -35.50
N LEU A 189 20.27 -5.52 -35.55
CA LEU A 189 20.91 -6.01 -36.77
C LEU A 189 20.21 -7.25 -37.34
N ILE A 190 19.87 -8.23 -36.49
CA ILE A 190 19.13 -9.42 -36.89
C ILE A 190 17.75 -9.06 -37.45
N SER A 191 17.05 -8.10 -36.81
CA SER A 191 15.77 -7.57 -37.31
C SER A 191 15.93 -6.88 -38.67
N GLY A 192 17.01 -6.13 -38.87
CA GLY A 192 17.36 -5.53 -40.16
C GLY A 192 17.58 -6.58 -41.25
N ILE A 193 18.32 -7.67 -40.94
CA ILE A 193 18.53 -8.80 -41.86
C ILE A 193 17.18 -9.44 -42.21
N GLN A 194 16.30 -9.66 -41.22
CA GLN A 194 14.96 -10.20 -41.45
C GLN A 194 14.15 -9.34 -42.44
N LEU A 195 14.19 -8.02 -42.29
CA LEU A 195 13.49 -7.08 -43.18
C LEU A 195 14.07 -7.07 -44.61
N LEU A 196 15.40 -7.16 -44.75
CA LEU A 196 16.04 -7.26 -46.06
C LEU A 196 15.65 -8.57 -46.78
N LEU A 197 15.58 -9.66 -46.02
CA LEU A 197 15.15 -10.96 -46.51
C LEU A 197 13.68 -10.96 -46.98
N HIS A 198 12.79 -10.22 -46.30
CA HIS A 198 11.38 -10.11 -46.70
C HIS A 198 11.19 -9.67 -48.17
N ARG A 199 11.96 -8.68 -48.63
CA ARG A 199 11.89 -8.16 -50.02
C ARG A 199 12.16 -9.24 -51.08
N ARG A 200 12.82 -10.33 -50.69
CA ARG A 200 13.10 -11.48 -51.55
C ARG A 200 12.02 -12.57 -51.49
N TYR A 201 11.21 -12.60 -50.43
CA TYR A 201 10.27 -13.67 -50.10
C TYR A 201 8.79 -13.30 -50.24
N SER A 202 8.47 -12.01 -50.34
CA SER A 202 7.15 -11.54 -50.78
C SER A 202 7.24 -11.17 -52.26
N PRO A 203 6.96 -12.08 -53.21
CA PRO A 203 6.74 -11.62 -54.58
C PRO A 203 5.54 -10.66 -54.57
N LEU A 204 5.62 -9.62 -55.40
CA LEU A 204 4.42 -8.92 -55.86
C LEU A 204 3.46 -9.98 -56.44
N PRO A 205 2.13 -9.83 -56.31
CA PRO A 205 1.19 -10.73 -56.95
C PRO A 205 1.50 -10.76 -58.45
N THR A 206 2.04 -11.87 -58.93
CA THR A 206 2.16 -12.18 -60.36
C THR A 206 0.92 -12.97 -60.74
N GLU A 207 0.36 -12.68 -61.93
CA GLU A 207 -0.89 -13.22 -62.48
C GLU A 207 -1.06 -14.74 -62.33
N ASP A 208 0.03 -15.52 -62.21
CA ASP A 208 -0.02 -16.98 -61.99
C ASP A 208 -0.50 -17.44 -60.60
N TYR A 209 -0.61 -16.54 -59.61
CA TYR A 209 -1.05 -16.89 -58.24
C TYR A 209 -2.56 -16.82 -58.01
N GLU A 210 -3.35 -16.31 -58.96
CA GLU A 210 -4.80 -16.12 -58.81
C GLU A 210 -5.62 -17.39 -59.12
N GLU A 211 -5.03 -18.45 -59.69
CA GLU A 211 -5.84 -19.52 -60.29
C GLU A 211 -6.30 -20.65 -59.35
N ASN A 212 -5.87 -20.73 -58.08
CA ASN A 212 -6.23 -21.89 -57.23
C ASN A 212 -6.54 -21.67 -55.72
N ASP A 213 -6.35 -20.47 -55.14
CA ASP A 213 -6.66 -20.24 -53.72
C ASP A 213 -7.94 -19.37 -53.58
N GLU A 214 -9.10 -19.99 -53.36
CA GLU A 214 -10.28 -19.25 -52.90
C GLU A 214 -9.95 -18.53 -51.59
N VAL A 215 -10.08 -17.20 -51.57
CA VAL A 215 -9.88 -16.39 -50.36
C VAL A 215 -11.00 -16.71 -49.36
N VAL A 216 -10.74 -17.63 -48.45
CA VAL A 216 -11.67 -18.02 -47.40
C VAL A 216 -11.92 -16.83 -46.47
N PRO A 217 -13.16 -16.32 -46.34
CA PRO A 217 -13.47 -15.19 -45.49
C PRO A 217 -13.14 -15.49 -44.02
N GLN A 218 -12.34 -14.63 -43.39
CA GLN A 218 -11.99 -14.77 -41.97
C GLN A 218 -13.13 -14.26 -41.08
N LEU A 219 -13.54 -15.06 -40.10
CA LEU A 219 -14.49 -14.67 -39.06
C LEU A 219 -13.87 -13.63 -38.11
N SER A 220 -14.65 -12.64 -37.69
CA SER A 220 -14.17 -11.68 -36.70
C SER A 220 -14.06 -12.33 -35.31
N MET A 221 -13.24 -11.75 -34.41
CA MET A 221 -13.14 -12.23 -33.04
C MET A 221 -14.50 -12.24 -32.32
N LEU A 222 -15.36 -11.24 -32.60
CA LEU A 222 -16.68 -11.16 -32.00
C LEU A 222 -17.60 -12.29 -32.50
N ASP A 223 -17.45 -12.69 -33.76
CA ASP A 223 -18.21 -13.79 -34.35
C ASP A 223 -17.78 -15.13 -33.74
N VAL A 224 -16.47 -15.36 -33.61
CA VAL A 224 -15.92 -16.56 -32.95
C VAL A 224 -16.36 -16.66 -31.48
N LEU A 225 -16.46 -15.53 -30.76
CA LEU A 225 -16.94 -15.50 -29.38
C LEU A 225 -18.44 -15.79 -29.25
N LYS A 226 -19.24 -15.42 -30.27
CA LYS A 226 -20.69 -15.65 -30.30
C LYS A 226 -21.06 -17.03 -30.83
N ASP A 227 -20.19 -17.63 -31.62
CA ASP A 227 -20.43 -18.93 -32.25
C ASP A 227 -20.42 -20.07 -31.20
N ARG A 228 -21.56 -20.76 -31.12
CA ARG A 228 -21.78 -21.87 -30.18
C ARG A 228 -20.95 -23.10 -30.53
N GLU A 229 -20.64 -23.33 -31.81
CA GLU A 229 -19.83 -24.47 -32.25
C GLU A 229 -18.34 -24.26 -31.94
N MET A 230 -17.89 -23.00 -31.93
CA MET A 230 -16.51 -22.63 -31.60
C MET A 230 -16.22 -22.60 -30.10
N ARG A 231 -17.24 -22.46 -29.26
CA ARG A 231 -17.10 -22.41 -27.79
C ARG A 231 -16.22 -23.50 -27.17
N PRO A 232 -16.36 -24.81 -27.47
CA PRO A 232 -15.48 -25.84 -26.90
C PRO A 232 -14.03 -25.72 -27.37
N LYS A 233 -13.80 -25.31 -28.63
CA LYS A 233 -12.44 -25.07 -29.17
C LYS A 233 -11.80 -23.85 -28.50
N LEU A 234 -12.57 -22.79 -28.34
CA LEU A 234 -12.17 -21.56 -27.64
C LEU A 234 -11.79 -21.84 -26.19
N ILE A 235 -12.63 -22.55 -25.43
CA ILE A 235 -12.34 -22.89 -24.02
C ILE A 235 -11.02 -23.67 -23.92
N LYS A 236 -10.80 -24.66 -24.80
CA LYS A 236 -9.55 -25.41 -24.84
C LYS A 236 -8.36 -24.50 -25.10
N ALA A 237 -8.43 -23.63 -26.11
CA ALA A 237 -7.34 -22.69 -26.45
C ALA A 237 -7.02 -21.75 -25.28
N VAL A 238 -8.05 -21.15 -24.66
CA VAL A 238 -7.92 -20.22 -23.53
C VAL A 238 -7.30 -20.91 -22.32
N VAL A 239 -7.81 -22.07 -21.91
CA VAL A 239 -7.30 -22.80 -20.74
C VAL A 239 -5.85 -23.22 -20.95
N LEU A 240 -5.51 -23.72 -22.13
CA LEU A 240 -4.18 -24.20 -22.47
C LEU A 240 -3.13 -23.08 -22.47
N LEU A 241 -3.48 -21.90 -23.00
CA LEU A 241 -2.57 -20.76 -23.08
C LEU A 241 -2.48 -19.98 -21.77
N ALA A 242 -3.54 -19.98 -20.96
CA ALA A 242 -3.50 -19.47 -19.59
C ALA A 242 -2.62 -20.35 -18.69
N SER A 243 -2.81 -21.67 -18.75
CA SER A 243 -2.06 -22.62 -17.91
C SER A 243 -0.56 -22.61 -18.20
N GLN A 244 -0.18 -22.39 -19.47
CA GLN A 244 1.21 -22.17 -19.87
C GLN A 244 1.87 -21.04 -19.05
N GLN A 245 1.14 -19.96 -18.78
CA GLN A 245 1.67 -18.77 -18.09
C GLN A 245 1.51 -18.84 -16.57
N PHE A 246 0.43 -19.44 -16.06
CA PHE A 246 0.27 -19.69 -14.62
C PHE A 246 1.31 -20.64 -14.05
N ALA A 247 1.97 -21.44 -14.90
CA ALA A 247 3.16 -22.19 -14.51
C ALA A 247 4.32 -21.28 -14.07
N ALA A 248 4.26 -19.96 -14.29
CA ALA A 248 5.26 -18.96 -13.90
C ALA A 248 6.61 -19.05 -14.62
N ILE A 249 6.68 -19.70 -15.78
CA ILE A 249 7.94 -19.87 -16.52
C ILE A 249 8.60 -18.52 -16.86
N ASN A 250 7.81 -17.52 -17.24
CA ASN A 250 8.32 -16.23 -17.66
C ASN A 250 8.93 -15.43 -16.49
N ILE A 251 8.50 -15.67 -15.24
CA ILE A 251 9.18 -15.08 -14.07
C ILE A 251 10.61 -15.61 -14.00
N ILE A 252 10.79 -16.93 -14.14
CA ILE A 252 12.11 -17.56 -14.10
C ILE A 252 12.96 -17.10 -15.29
N LEU A 253 12.39 -17.03 -16.51
CA LEU A 253 13.14 -16.63 -17.69
C LEU A 253 13.51 -15.14 -17.69
N PHE A 254 12.62 -14.26 -17.23
CA PHE A 254 12.87 -12.81 -17.14
C PHE A 254 13.85 -12.46 -16.02
N TYR A 255 13.70 -13.10 -14.86
CA TYR A 255 14.34 -12.65 -13.62
C TYR A 255 15.34 -13.67 -13.05
N SER A 256 15.70 -14.74 -13.76
CA SER A 256 16.70 -15.73 -13.30
C SER A 256 17.99 -15.10 -12.78
N LYS A 257 18.53 -14.09 -13.48
CA LYS A 257 19.73 -13.37 -13.05
C LYS A 257 19.53 -12.64 -11.72
N MET A 258 18.36 -12.02 -11.52
CA MET A 258 17.98 -11.38 -10.26
C MET A 258 17.78 -12.40 -9.14
N ILE A 259 17.11 -13.53 -9.40
CA ILE A 259 16.76 -14.55 -8.40
C ILE A 259 18.01 -15.29 -7.89
N PHE A 260 18.92 -15.67 -8.78
CA PHE A 260 20.06 -16.53 -8.43
C PHE A 260 21.39 -15.79 -8.33
N ASN A 261 21.44 -14.52 -8.75
CA ASN A 261 22.66 -13.73 -8.88
C ASN A 261 23.82 -14.45 -9.59
N SER A 262 23.51 -15.40 -10.47
CA SER A 262 24.50 -16.29 -11.11
C SER A 262 24.24 -16.39 -12.60
N ASP A 263 25.27 -16.04 -13.38
CA ASP A 263 25.22 -16.15 -14.83
C ASP A 263 25.20 -17.61 -15.27
N LEU A 264 25.91 -18.48 -14.57
CA LEU A 264 25.98 -19.91 -14.88
C LEU A 264 24.62 -20.58 -14.66
N ILE A 265 23.94 -20.30 -13.55
CA ILE A 265 22.61 -20.86 -13.27
C ILE A 265 21.60 -20.37 -14.33
N SER A 266 21.60 -19.07 -14.61
CA SER A 266 20.73 -18.48 -15.63
C SER A 266 20.99 -19.09 -17.02
N MET A 267 22.25 -19.32 -17.39
CA MET A 267 22.61 -20.00 -18.63
C MET A 267 22.12 -21.45 -18.68
N LEU A 268 22.33 -22.22 -17.61
CA LEU A 268 21.89 -23.61 -17.52
C LEU A 268 20.37 -23.75 -17.59
N ILE A 269 19.61 -22.82 -17.00
CA ILE A 269 18.15 -22.73 -17.11
C ILE A 269 17.74 -22.71 -18.59
N THR A 270 18.37 -21.84 -19.39
CA THR A 270 18.06 -21.71 -20.81
C THR A 270 18.49 -22.93 -21.63
N LEU A 271 19.60 -23.55 -21.25
CA LEU A 271 20.17 -24.71 -21.93
C LEU A 271 19.32 -25.97 -21.69
N VAL A 272 18.85 -26.19 -20.46
CA VAL A 272 17.89 -27.25 -20.14
C VAL A 272 16.59 -27.05 -20.92
N ASN A 273 16.06 -25.82 -20.97
CA ASN A 273 14.86 -25.50 -21.76
C ASN A 273 15.05 -25.87 -23.24
N PHE A 274 16.19 -25.49 -23.83
CA PHE A 274 16.52 -25.82 -25.22
C PHE A 274 16.56 -27.34 -25.47
N PHE A 275 17.34 -28.08 -24.68
CA PHE A 275 17.49 -29.53 -24.88
C PHE A 275 16.18 -30.29 -24.67
N MET A 276 15.40 -29.92 -23.65
CA MET A 276 14.14 -30.60 -23.34
C MET A 276 13.03 -30.26 -24.35
N THR A 277 13.03 -29.04 -24.89
CA THR A 277 12.16 -28.69 -26.03
C THR A 277 12.50 -29.52 -27.26
N PHE A 278 13.79 -29.70 -27.57
CA PHE A 278 14.21 -30.55 -28.68
C PHE A 278 13.89 -32.04 -28.43
N LEU A 279 14.07 -32.52 -27.20
CA LEU A 279 13.70 -33.87 -26.81
C LEU A 279 12.20 -34.15 -27.03
N THR A 280 11.34 -33.14 -26.83
CA THR A 280 9.90 -33.25 -27.08
C THR A 280 9.60 -33.63 -28.54
N LEU A 281 10.35 -33.10 -29.50
CA LEU A 281 10.21 -33.49 -30.91
C LEU A 281 10.43 -34.99 -31.12
N LEU A 282 11.44 -35.55 -30.45
CA LEU A 282 11.82 -36.95 -30.61
C LEU A 282 10.79 -37.88 -29.95
N ILE A 283 10.26 -37.48 -28.80
CA ILE A 283 9.33 -38.29 -28.00
C ILE A 283 7.89 -38.19 -28.51
N LEU A 284 7.52 -37.16 -29.27
CA LEU A 284 6.19 -37.00 -29.84
C LEU A 284 5.76 -38.15 -30.77
N ASN A 285 6.71 -38.94 -31.27
CA ASN A 285 6.45 -40.15 -32.05
C ASN A 285 6.16 -41.39 -31.22
N MET A 286 6.48 -41.32 -29.92
CA MET A 286 6.38 -42.43 -28.98
C MET A 286 5.24 -42.24 -27.98
N LEU A 287 4.97 -40.99 -27.58
CA LEU A 287 3.96 -40.65 -26.57
C LEU A 287 2.86 -39.76 -27.13
N SER A 288 1.64 -39.95 -26.62
CA SER A 288 0.53 -39.05 -26.95
C SER A 288 0.74 -37.67 -26.33
N LYS A 289 0.27 -36.61 -27.01
CA LYS A 289 0.29 -35.23 -26.49
C LYS A 289 -0.36 -35.10 -25.11
N ARG A 290 -1.44 -35.85 -24.86
CA ARG A 290 -2.14 -35.88 -23.57
C ARG A 290 -1.23 -36.42 -22.46
N SER A 291 -0.47 -37.48 -22.74
CA SER A 291 0.51 -38.03 -21.79
C SER A 291 1.61 -37.01 -21.48
N LEU A 292 2.13 -36.34 -22.51
CA LEU A 292 3.17 -35.31 -22.35
C LEU A 292 2.68 -34.12 -21.49
N PHE A 293 1.44 -33.66 -21.67
CA PHE A 293 0.86 -32.66 -20.76
C PHE A 293 0.77 -33.16 -19.34
N ASN A 294 0.28 -34.38 -19.11
CA ASN A 294 0.15 -34.92 -17.76
C ASN A 294 1.51 -34.99 -17.05
N VAL A 295 2.56 -35.46 -17.74
CA VAL A 295 3.93 -35.48 -17.23
C VAL A 295 4.41 -34.05 -16.92
N SER A 296 4.17 -33.12 -17.83
CA SER A 296 4.58 -31.72 -17.68
C SER A 296 3.91 -31.03 -16.49
N TYR A 297 2.59 -31.16 -16.34
CA TYR A 297 1.85 -30.61 -15.19
C TYR A 297 2.26 -31.25 -13.88
N PHE A 298 2.37 -32.59 -13.84
CA PHE A 298 2.76 -33.29 -12.62
C PHE A 298 4.17 -32.87 -12.16
N GLY A 299 5.14 -32.86 -13.07
CA GLY A 299 6.49 -32.41 -12.78
C GLY A 299 6.52 -30.94 -12.33
N ALA A 300 5.78 -30.05 -13.01
CA ALA A 300 5.71 -28.65 -12.61
C ALA A 300 5.13 -28.45 -11.21
N ILE A 301 4.03 -29.13 -10.86
CA ILE A 301 3.39 -29.03 -9.53
C ILE A 301 4.34 -29.53 -8.45
N VAL A 302 4.94 -30.70 -8.64
CA VAL A 302 5.88 -31.29 -7.67
C VAL A 302 7.10 -30.40 -7.48
N SER A 303 7.72 -29.94 -8.57
CA SER A 303 8.92 -29.10 -8.49
C SER A 303 8.62 -27.74 -7.87
N LEU A 304 7.50 -27.09 -8.20
CA LEU A 304 7.12 -25.82 -7.56
C LEU A 304 6.81 -25.99 -6.07
N GLY A 305 6.18 -27.10 -5.68
CA GLY A 305 5.95 -27.44 -4.28
C GLY A 305 7.25 -27.63 -3.49
N ILE A 306 8.23 -28.33 -4.07
CA ILE A 306 9.57 -28.50 -3.46
C ILE A 306 10.32 -27.17 -3.43
N LEU A 307 10.26 -26.38 -4.50
CA LEU A 307 10.91 -25.07 -4.60
C LEU A 307 10.43 -24.14 -3.47
N SER A 308 9.12 -24.14 -3.20
CA SER A 308 8.54 -23.38 -2.08
C SER A 308 9.10 -23.76 -0.71
N LEU A 309 9.60 -24.99 -0.54
CA LEU A 309 10.18 -25.47 0.72
C LEU A 309 11.71 -25.29 0.76
N SER A 310 12.38 -25.23 -0.40
CA SER A 310 13.84 -25.24 -0.49
C SER A 310 14.48 -23.85 -0.55
N LEU A 311 13.74 -22.82 -0.97
CA LEU A 311 14.25 -21.47 -1.26
C LEU A 311 15.09 -20.86 -0.11
N GLU A 312 14.75 -21.15 1.15
CA GLU A 312 15.47 -20.60 2.32
C GLU A 312 16.44 -21.58 2.99
N ARG A 313 16.47 -22.85 2.55
CA ARG A 313 17.23 -23.91 3.25
C ARG A 313 18.51 -24.32 2.53
N ASN A 314 18.46 -24.46 1.21
CA ASN A 314 19.57 -25.02 0.45
C ASN A 314 19.58 -24.57 -1.02
N TYR A 315 20.50 -23.66 -1.37
CA TYR A 315 20.66 -23.12 -2.72
C TYR A 315 20.96 -24.18 -3.78
N MET A 316 21.67 -25.26 -3.44
CA MET A 316 21.96 -26.35 -4.37
C MET A 316 20.68 -27.14 -4.71
N VAL A 317 19.87 -27.46 -3.71
CA VAL A 317 18.56 -28.13 -3.91
C VAL A 317 17.64 -27.23 -4.73
N THR A 318 17.55 -25.94 -4.39
CA THR A 318 16.75 -24.95 -5.13
C THR A 318 17.17 -24.89 -6.61
N SER A 319 18.48 -24.91 -6.88
CA SER A 319 19.01 -24.90 -8.25
C SER A 319 18.68 -26.19 -9.01
N ILE A 320 18.80 -27.36 -8.38
CA ILE A 320 18.45 -28.64 -9.02
C ILE A 320 16.95 -28.70 -9.32
N VAL A 321 16.12 -28.31 -8.35
CA VAL A 321 14.66 -28.34 -8.47
C VAL A 321 14.19 -27.41 -9.58
N ILE A 322 14.81 -26.24 -9.75
CA ILE A 322 14.41 -25.34 -10.85
C ILE A 322 14.75 -25.92 -12.22
N TYR A 323 15.87 -26.64 -12.37
CA TYR A 323 16.18 -27.34 -13.62
C TYR A 323 15.18 -28.45 -13.91
N VAL A 324 14.77 -29.22 -12.89
CA VAL A 324 13.73 -30.25 -13.03
C VAL A 324 12.38 -29.64 -13.40
N TYR A 325 12.03 -28.50 -12.81
CA TYR A 325 10.83 -27.73 -13.17
C TYR A 325 10.88 -27.31 -14.65
N ILE A 326 11.98 -26.70 -15.11
CA ILE A 326 12.14 -26.26 -16.50
C ILE A 326 12.08 -27.45 -17.45
N ALA A 327 12.74 -28.55 -17.12
CA ALA A 327 12.72 -29.76 -17.92
C ALA A 327 11.29 -30.31 -18.06
N SER A 328 10.54 -30.37 -16.96
CA SER A 328 9.15 -30.82 -16.93
C SER A 328 8.24 -29.90 -17.76
N TYR A 329 8.39 -28.58 -17.60
CA TYR A 329 7.63 -27.59 -18.37
C TYR A 329 7.88 -27.72 -19.88
N SER A 330 9.14 -27.88 -20.26
CA SER A 330 9.58 -27.89 -21.67
C SER A 330 9.15 -29.12 -22.45
N ILE A 331 8.86 -30.24 -21.77
CA ILE A 331 8.36 -31.49 -22.39
C ILE A 331 6.93 -31.34 -22.94
N GLY A 332 6.10 -30.47 -22.35
CA GLY A 332 4.67 -30.39 -22.67
C GLY A 332 4.18 -28.96 -22.79
N LEU A 333 4.12 -28.25 -21.67
CA LEU A 333 3.53 -26.90 -21.60
C LEU A 333 4.22 -25.87 -22.48
N GLY A 334 5.51 -26.00 -22.75
CA GLY A 334 6.22 -25.13 -23.69
C GLY A 334 5.72 -25.27 -25.14
N PRO A 335 6.01 -26.39 -25.81
CA PRO A 335 5.80 -26.53 -27.26
C PRO A 335 4.37 -26.88 -27.69
N LEU A 336 3.65 -27.69 -26.91
CA LEU A 336 2.37 -28.25 -27.35
C LEU A 336 1.23 -27.22 -27.48
N PRO A 337 1.18 -26.12 -26.70
CA PRO A 337 0.10 -25.14 -26.87
C PRO A 337 0.05 -24.47 -28.23
N PHE A 338 1.21 -24.13 -28.82
CA PHE A 338 1.26 -23.51 -30.15
C PHE A 338 0.80 -24.46 -31.25
N ASP A 339 1.22 -25.73 -31.15
CA ASP A 339 0.83 -26.77 -32.11
C ASP A 339 -0.68 -27.10 -32.00
N ILE A 340 -1.22 -27.28 -30.80
CA ILE A 340 -2.66 -27.55 -30.62
C ILE A 340 -3.52 -26.36 -31.03
N LEU A 341 -3.07 -25.12 -30.78
CA LEU A 341 -3.80 -23.94 -31.19
C LEU A 341 -4.03 -23.92 -32.71
N GLY A 342 -3.00 -24.26 -33.50
CA GLY A 342 -3.11 -24.39 -34.96
C GLY A 342 -4.06 -25.50 -35.41
N GLN A 343 -4.16 -26.59 -34.64
CA GLN A 343 -5.04 -27.73 -34.95
C GLN A 343 -6.51 -27.51 -34.53
N LEU A 344 -6.77 -26.66 -33.54
CA LEU A 344 -8.12 -26.33 -33.09
C LEU A 344 -8.84 -25.38 -34.05
N SER A 345 -8.08 -24.57 -34.79
CA SER A 345 -8.61 -23.61 -35.75
C SER A 345 -9.04 -24.25 -37.07
N THR A 346 -10.12 -23.73 -37.64
CA THR A 346 -10.46 -23.90 -39.07
C THR A 346 -9.86 -22.75 -39.87
N GLU A 347 -9.72 -22.90 -41.20
CA GLU A 347 -9.21 -21.82 -42.06
C GLU A 347 -9.94 -20.48 -41.86
N GLU A 348 -11.27 -20.50 -41.66
CA GLU A 348 -12.08 -19.31 -41.38
C GLU A 348 -11.82 -18.67 -40.00
N THR A 349 -11.38 -19.45 -39.00
CA THR A 349 -11.27 -19.00 -37.60
C THR A 349 -9.84 -18.86 -37.10
N LYS A 350 -8.85 -19.27 -37.91
CA LYS A 350 -7.44 -19.43 -37.52
C LYS A 350 -6.82 -18.15 -36.99
N ASN A 351 -7.07 -17.02 -37.63
CA ASN A 351 -6.57 -15.72 -37.17
C ASN A 351 -7.24 -15.29 -35.85
N SER A 352 -8.56 -15.37 -35.77
CA SER A 352 -9.32 -14.88 -34.62
C SER A 352 -9.14 -15.76 -33.38
N LEU A 353 -9.18 -17.09 -33.51
CA LEU A 353 -8.97 -18.02 -32.41
C LEU A 353 -7.54 -17.92 -31.86
N SER A 354 -6.53 -17.84 -32.74
CA SER A 354 -5.13 -17.67 -32.31
C SER A 354 -4.91 -16.34 -31.60
N SER A 355 -5.49 -15.26 -32.12
CA SER A 355 -5.40 -13.93 -31.50
C SER A 355 -6.03 -13.91 -30.11
N ILE A 356 -7.23 -14.49 -29.93
CA ILE A 356 -7.89 -14.55 -28.62
C ILE A 356 -7.07 -15.39 -27.63
N GLY A 357 -6.64 -16.59 -28.04
CA GLY A 357 -5.85 -17.48 -27.19
C GLY A 357 -4.53 -16.84 -26.74
N LEU A 358 -3.78 -16.24 -27.67
CA LEU A 358 -2.50 -15.62 -27.37
C LEU A 358 -2.68 -14.31 -26.60
N SER A 359 -3.80 -13.61 -26.76
CA SER A 359 -4.13 -12.48 -25.88
C SER A 359 -4.30 -12.92 -24.43
N VAL A 360 -4.96 -14.07 -24.19
CA VAL A 360 -5.05 -14.65 -22.84
C VAL A 360 -3.66 -15.01 -22.31
N ASN A 361 -2.79 -15.58 -23.15
CA ASN A 361 -1.40 -15.84 -22.79
C ASN A 361 -0.70 -14.54 -22.32
N TRP A 362 -0.76 -13.47 -23.10
CA TRP A 362 -0.12 -12.20 -22.75
C TRP A 362 -0.72 -11.52 -21.53
N ILE A 363 -2.06 -11.56 -21.35
CA ILE A 363 -2.72 -11.05 -20.14
C ILE A 363 -2.21 -11.79 -18.91
N THR A 364 -2.17 -13.12 -18.98
CA THR A 364 -1.72 -13.94 -17.85
C THR A 364 -0.23 -13.69 -17.55
N ASN A 365 0.61 -13.59 -18.59
CA ASN A 365 2.02 -13.22 -18.44
C ASN A 365 2.20 -11.84 -17.80
N MET A 366 1.44 -10.84 -18.24
CA MET A 366 1.47 -9.49 -17.69
C MET A 366 1.09 -9.48 -16.22
N ILE A 367 0.02 -10.21 -15.83
CA ILE A 367 -0.40 -10.33 -14.43
C ILE A 367 0.70 -10.97 -13.58
N MET A 368 1.27 -12.09 -14.03
CA MET A 368 2.31 -12.81 -13.28
C MET A 368 3.60 -11.98 -13.14
N SER A 369 4.07 -11.37 -14.22
CA SER A 369 5.30 -10.56 -14.22
C SER A 369 5.15 -9.24 -13.47
N ALA A 370 3.97 -8.59 -13.54
CA ALA A 370 3.69 -7.39 -12.76
C ALA A 370 3.57 -7.72 -11.27
N GLY A 371 2.87 -8.81 -10.93
CA GLY A 371 2.78 -9.32 -9.56
C GLY A 371 4.15 -9.61 -8.96
N PHE A 372 5.03 -10.29 -9.70
CA PHE A 372 6.41 -10.53 -9.28
C PHE A 372 7.19 -9.22 -9.08
N SER A 373 7.10 -8.28 -10.03
CA SER A 373 7.81 -6.98 -9.92
C SER A 373 7.36 -6.17 -8.69
N ILE A 374 6.06 -6.22 -8.36
CA ILE A 374 5.51 -5.59 -7.14
C ILE A 374 6.06 -6.29 -5.89
N LEU A 375 6.08 -7.63 -5.87
CA LEU A 375 6.61 -8.40 -4.74
C LEU A 375 8.10 -8.14 -4.52
N VAL A 376 8.90 -7.99 -5.58
CA VAL A 376 10.32 -7.58 -5.46
C VAL A 376 10.43 -6.20 -4.83
N GLY A 377 9.58 -5.24 -5.24
CA GLY A 377 9.52 -3.93 -4.59
C GLY A 377 9.19 -4.03 -3.10
N VAL A 378 8.19 -4.85 -2.74
CA VAL A 378 7.82 -5.10 -1.33
C VAL A 378 8.94 -5.81 -0.58
N GLN A 379 9.60 -6.80 -1.16
CA GLN A 379 10.70 -7.53 -0.53
C GLN A 379 11.92 -6.63 -0.30
N LEU A 380 12.27 -5.74 -1.24
CA LEU A 380 13.35 -4.77 -1.03
C LEU A 380 13.01 -3.80 0.10
N LEU A 381 11.74 -3.39 0.21
CA LEU A 381 11.24 -2.62 1.35
C LEU A 381 11.34 -3.43 2.66
N LEU A 382 11.18 -4.76 2.63
CA LEU A 382 11.29 -5.66 3.79
C LEU A 382 12.72 -6.15 4.10
N MET A 383 13.65 -6.20 3.14
CA MET A 383 15.05 -6.58 3.35
C MET A 383 15.86 -5.39 3.86
N SER A 384 15.55 -4.20 3.35
CA SER A 384 15.98 -2.94 3.96
C SER A 384 15.53 -2.79 5.42
N TYR A 385 14.61 -3.65 5.86
CA TYR A 385 14.08 -3.76 7.21
C TYR A 385 14.82 -4.80 8.09
N GLY A 386 15.53 -5.74 7.48
CA GLY A 386 16.09 -6.93 8.13
C GLY A 386 17.59 -6.89 8.38
N ASP A 387 18.35 -6.09 7.61
CA ASP A 387 19.81 -5.98 7.80
C ASP A 387 20.19 -5.17 9.07
N ASP A 388 19.29 -4.37 9.63
CA ASP A 388 19.53 -3.65 10.90
C ASP A 388 19.36 -4.53 12.16
N LEU A 389 19.02 -5.81 12.02
CA LEU A 389 18.98 -6.78 13.14
C LEU A 389 20.29 -7.54 13.35
N ASN A 390 21.30 -7.40 12.47
CA ASN A 390 22.49 -8.26 12.52
C ASN A 390 23.85 -7.55 12.63
N ASP A 391 23.88 -6.22 12.76
CA ASP A 391 25.11 -5.48 13.02
C ASP A 391 25.36 -5.41 14.54
N GLY A 392 25.66 -6.56 15.16
CA GLY A 392 25.93 -6.61 16.59
C GLY A 392 26.56 -7.88 17.19
N LEU A 393 26.90 -8.90 16.40
CA LEU A 393 27.64 -10.06 16.92
C LEU A 393 28.73 -10.51 15.95
N ASP A 394 29.93 -9.97 16.14
CA ASP A 394 31.18 -10.63 15.74
C ASP A 394 31.21 -12.06 16.32
N TYR A 395 31.13 -13.07 15.45
CA TYR A 395 31.77 -14.34 15.71
C TYR A 395 32.90 -14.51 14.69
N ASN A 396 34.10 -14.16 15.13
CA ASN A 396 35.34 -14.65 14.54
C ASN A 396 35.29 -16.17 14.45
N PHE A 397 35.38 -16.71 13.24
CA PHE A 397 35.75 -18.11 13.01
C PHE A 397 36.69 -18.23 11.79
N ASP A 398 37.75 -17.42 11.79
CA ASP A 398 38.99 -17.79 11.10
C ASP A 398 39.89 -18.50 12.10
N ASN A 399 39.86 -19.83 12.06
CA ASN A 399 40.92 -20.79 12.38
C ASN A 399 40.28 -22.12 12.78
N ILE A 400 40.27 -23.09 11.86
CA ILE A 400 40.86 -24.43 12.03
C ILE A 400 40.79 -25.08 10.64
N GLU A 401 41.95 -25.18 10.02
CA GLU A 401 42.23 -26.05 8.88
C GLU A 401 42.04 -27.53 9.27
N SER A 402 41.65 -28.31 8.26
CA SER A 402 41.91 -29.74 8.03
C SER A 402 42.49 -30.60 9.17
N GLU A 403 41.79 -31.69 9.48
CA GLU A 403 42.29 -33.06 9.68
C GLU A 403 41.06 -33.97 9.86
N ASN A 404 40.60 -34.70 8.84
CA ASN A 404 41.00 -36.05 8.45
C ASN A 404 40.77 -37.14 9.53
N GLU A 405 40.19 -38.27 9.06
CA GLU A 405 40.09 -39.59 9.71
C GLU A 405 39.04 -39.68 10.84
N GLY A 406 38.15 -40.67 10.93
CA GLY A 406 38.06 -42.00 10.35
C GLY A 406 37.42 -42.93 11.41
N SER A 407 36.84 -44.03 10.95
CA SER A 407 36.38 -45.22 11.73
C SER A 407 35.09 -45.06 12.57
N PHE A 408 33.99 -45.74 12.22
CA PHE A 408 33.69 -47.17 12.47
C PHE A 408 33.52 -47.44 13.98
N VAL A 409 32.55 -48.19 14.52
CA VAL A 409 31.54 -49.14 14.01
C VAL A 409 30.63 -49.54 15.18
N ASP A 410 29.39 -49.94 14.86
CA ASP A 410 28.51 -51.05 15.33
C ASP A 410 28.64 -51.55 16.80
N GLU A 411 27.67 -52.17 17.48
CA GLU A 411 26.47 -52.99 17.22
C GLU A 411 25.90 -53.19 18.67
N GLU A 412 24.67 -53.57 19.02
CA GLU A 412 23.88 -54.71 18.59
C GLU A 412 22.54 -54.70 19.36
N PHE A 413 21.72 -55.69 19.04
CA PHE A 413 20.27 -55.85 19.14
C PHE A 413 19.68 -56.43 20.45
N ALA A 414 18.35 -56.28 20.57
CA ALA A 414 17.35 -57.18 21.20
C ALA A 414 17.26 -57.23 22.75
N ALA A 415 16.11 -57.41 23.44
CA ALA A 415 14.72 -57.81 23.14
C ALA A 415 13.79 -57.26 24.27
N GLY A 416 12.45 -57.23 24.22
CA GLY A 416 11.43 -57.78 23.30
C GLY A 416 9.99 -57.36 23.72
N ASP A 417 9.02 -57.69 22.85
CA ASP A 417 7.57 -58.03 23.00
C ASP A 417 6.69 -57.40 24.12
N ASP A 418 5.43 -56.99 23.91
CA ASP A 418 4.31 -57.67 23.22
C ASP A 418 3.17 -56.71 22.72
N ASN A 419 2.64 -57.04 21.52
CA ASN A 419 1.23 -57.11 21.00
C ASN A 419 0.32 -55.85 20.89
N GLU A 420 -0.07 -55.40 19.68
CA GLU A 420 -1.13 -55.89 18.72
C GLU A 420 -2.58 -55.56 19.16
N GLU A 421 -3.57 -55.14 18.35
CA GLU A 421 -3.77 -55.00 16.91
C GLU A 421 -4.98 -54.06 16.63
N SER A 422 -5.38 -53.96 15.35
CA SER A 422 -6.04 -52.86 14.63
C SER A 422 -7.59 -52.81 14.47
N LEU A 423 -8.05 -51.68 13.89
CA LEU A 423 -8.98 -51.55 12.73
C LEU A 423 -10.44 -50.98 12.88
N GLN A 424 -10.73 -49.99 12.01
CA GLN A 424 -11.95 -49.68 11.20
C GLN A 424 -13.17 -48.83 11.68
N LEU A 425 -13.30 -47.68 10.99
CA LEU A 425 -14.45 -47.02 10.31
C LEU A 425 -15.94 -47.33 10.62
N ALA A 426 -16.67 -46.21 10.81
CA ALA A 426 -18.02 -45.85 10.32
C ALA A 426 -19.26 -46.71 10.69
N THR A 427 -20.29 -46.08 11.29
CA THR A 427 -21.67 -45.92 10.77
C THR A 427 -22.69 -45.45 11.83
N GLY A 428 -23.57 -44.54 11.43
CA GLY A 428 -25.05 -44.53 11.61
C GLY A 428 -25.77 -44.90 12.92
N GLN A 429 -26.58 -43.91 13.37
CA GLN A 429 -28.00 -44.01 13.81
C GLN A 429 -28.42 -44.46 15.23
N LYS A 430 -29.00 -43.48 15.94
CA LYS A 430 -30.33 -43.43 16.63
C LYS A 430 -30.76 -44.50 17.68
N ARG A 431 -31.20 -43.93 18.83
CA ARG A 431 -32.37 -44.28 19.70
C ARG A 431 -32.20 -45.55 20.58
N VAL A 432 -32.73 -45.73 21.79
CA VAL A 432 -33.63 -45.03 22.74
C VAL A 432 -33.71 -45.97 23.98
N ARG A 433 -33.68 -45.44 25.22
CA ARG A 433 -34.36 -45.91 26.48
C ARG A 433 -34.18 -47.37 26.95
N ASP A 434 -34.34 -47.80 28.21
CA ASP A 434 -34.99 -47.33 29.44
C ASP A 434 -34.38 -48.06 30.66
N ASP A 435 -34.50 -47.42 31.84
CA ASP A 435 -34.73 -47.94 33.22
C ASP A 435 -33.73 -48.95 33.87
N VAL A 436 -33.39 -48.92 35.18
CA VAL A 436 -34.21 -48.76 36.40
C VAL A 436 -33.38 -48.17 37.56
N GLU A 437 -34.11 -47.48 38.44
CA GLU A 437 -33.83 -46.74 39.69
C GLU A 437 -32.87 -47.32 40.74
N GLN A 438 -32.23 -46.40 41.50
CA GLN A 438 -32.23 -46.36 42.98
C GLN A 438 -31.60 -45.04 43.54
N PRO A 439 -31.79 -44.63 44.81
CA PRO A 439 -32.74 -43.59 45.20
C PRO A 439 -32.11 -42.26 45.67
N GLN A 440 -32.90 -41.18 45.53
CA GLN A 440 -32.62 -39.84 46.03
C GLN A 440 -32.70 -39.76 47.57
N GLN A 441 -31.59 -39.44 48.23
CA GLN A 441 -31.59 -38.87 49.58
C GLN A 441 -31.00 -37.46 49.61
N LYS A 442 -31.85 -36.56 50.12
CA LYS A 442 -31.72 -35.13 50.31
C LYS A 442 -30.42 -34.72 51.01
N LYS A 443 -29.60 -33.89 50.35
CA LYS A 443 -28.72 -32.94 51.04
C LYS A 443 -29.34 -31.55 51.06
N LYS A 444 -29.56 -31.07 52.29
CA LYS A 444 -30.19 -29.82 52.69
C LYS A 444 -29.56 -28.62 51.99
N LYS A 445 -30.41 -27.81 51.37
CA LYS A 445 -30.14 -26.41 51.02
C LYS A 445 -29.86 -25.63 52.29
N THR A 446 -28.58 -25.45 52.63
CA THR A 446 -28.18 -24.35 53.51
C THR A 446 -28.13 -23.11 52.63
N LYS A 447 -29.09 -22.20 52.82
CA LYS A 447 -29.07 -20.85 52.23
C LYS A 447 -27.73 -20.19 52.57
N LYS A 448 -26.80 -20.14 51.63
CA LYS A 448 -25.87 -19.01 51.58
C LYS A 448 -26.64 -17.86 50.95
N THR A 449 -27.24 -17.04 51.80
CA THR A 449 -27.56 -15.65 51.47
C THR A 449 -26.31 -15.05 50.84
N LYS A 450 -26.35 -14.80 49.53
CA LYS A 450 -25.36 -13.95 48.89
C LYS A 450 -25.43 -12.62 49.62
N HIS A 451 -24.41 -12.33 50.42
CA HIS A 451 -24.23 -11.02 51.00
C HIS A 451 -23.97 -10.09 49.82
N TRP A 452 -24.99 -9.33 49.41
CA TRP A 452 -24.76 -8.21 48.49
C TRP A 452 -23.93 -7.22 49.29
N SER A 453 -22.71 -6.91 48.84
CA SER A 453 -21.91 -5.85 49.44
C SER A 453 -22.73 -4.56 49.38
N SER A 454 -23.20 -4.11 50.53
CA SER A 454 -23.98 -2.89 50.71
C SER A 454 -23.05 -1.68 50.71
N GLN A 455 -22.47 -1.38 49.56
CA GLN A 455 -22.03 -0.03 49.24
C GLN A 455 -22.57 0.25 47.85
N VAL A 456 -23.56 1.13 47.77
CA VAL A 456 -23.95 1.77 46.50
C VAL A 456 -22.65 2.33 45.92
N PRO A 457 -22.17 1.85 44.76
CA PRO A 457 -20.98 2.43 44.17
C PRO A 457 -21.30 3.92 43.98
N GLN A 458 -20.60 4.80 44.69
CA GLN A 458 -20.64 6.22 44.38
C GLN A 458 -19.82 6.47 43.12
N VAL A 459 -20.07 5.67 42.07
CA VAL A 459 -19.49 5.82 40.74
C VAL A 459 -19.82 7.21 40.21
N ALA A 460 -21.02 7.73 40.49
CA ALA A 460 -21.36 9.11 40.16
C ALA A 460 -20.49 10.17 40.88
N LYS A 461 -19.68 9.79 41.87
CA LYS A 461 -18.70 10.67 42.55
C LYS A 461 -17.24 10.32 42.23
N SER A 462 -16.98 9.29 41.43
CA SER A 462 -15.63 9.00 40.95
C SER A 462 -15.30 9.82 39.71
N ALA A 463 -14.03 9.89 39.34
CA ALA A 463 -13.57 10.54 38.12
C ALA A 463 -14.26 9.94 36.87
N GLN A 464 -14.29 10.71 35.78
CA GLN A 464 -14.92 10.33 34.50
C GLN A 464 -14.41 8.98 33.97
N SER A 465 -13.11 8.74 34.02
CA SER A 465 -12.48 7.47 33.62
C SER A 465 -13.00 6.28 34.42
N SER A 466 -13.15 6.42 35.74
CA SER A 466 -13.73 5.38 36.59
C SER A 466 -15.23 5.16 36.33
N GLN A 467 -15.96 6.19 35.90
CA GLN A 467 -17.36 6.07 35.48
C GLN A 467 -17.46 5.31 34.16
N TYR A 468 -16.55 5.59 33.23
CA TYR A 468 -16.43 4.91 31.95
C TYR A 468 -16.11 3.41 32.14
N ASP A 469 -15.08 3.08 32.92
CA ASP A 469 -14.71 1.70 33.23
C ASP A 469 -15.87 0.92 33.85
N PHE A 470 -16.57 1.54 34.81
CA PHE A 470 -17.75 0.94 35.41
C PHE A 470 -18.85 0.63 34.37
N LEU A 471 -19.17 1.57 33.48
CA LEU A 471 -20.17 1.36 32.43
C LEU A 471 -19.74 0.28 31.43
N LYS A 472 -18.46 0.23 31.08
CA LYS A 472 -17.87 -0.82 30.23
C LYS A 472 -18.00 -2.21 30.88
N ASP A 473 -17.71 -2.33 32.17
CA ASP A 473 -17.88 -3.57 32.93
C ASP A 473 -19.36 -3.99 33.05
N GLN A 474 -20.24 -3.02 33.29
CA GLN A 474 -21.68 -3.28 33.30
C GLN A 474 -22.17 -3.77 31.93
N LEU A 475 -21.68 -3.21 30.82
CA LEU A 475 -21.98 -3.66 29.46
C LEU A 475 -21.47 -5.09 29.19
N LYS A 476 -20.21 -5.38 29.55
CA LYS A 476 -19.60 -6.72 29.43
C LYS A 476 -20.43 -7.78 30.17
N SER A 477 -20.93 -7.45 31.36
CA SER A 477 -21.76 -8.38 32.13
C SER A 477 -23.14 -8.67 31.49
N VAL A 478 -23.63 -7.81 30.58
CA VAL A 478 -24.89 -8.02 29.85
C VAL A 478 -24.65 -8.84 28.57
N TYR A 479 -23.57 -8.56 27.84
CA TYR A 479 -23.29 -9.15 26.53
C TYR A 479 -22.08 -10.10 26.51
N GLY A 480 -21.67 -10.67 27.64
CA GLY A 480 -20.42 -11.45 27.81
C GLY A 480 -20.23 -12.72 26.96
N LYS A 481 -21.06 -12.96 25.95
CA LYS A 481 -20.84 -13.93 24.87
C LYS A 481 -20.24 -13.31 23.60
N LEU A 482 -20.15 -11.99 23.52
CA LEU A 482 -19.56 -11.25 22.41
C LEU A 482 -18.04 -11.16 22.58
N SER A 483 -17.34 -11.07 21.45
CA SER A 483 -15.90 -10.84 21.41
C SER A 483 -15.53 -9.45 21.95
N ASP A 484 -14.30 -9.26 22.42
CA ASP A 484 -13.86 -7.95 22.93
C ASP A 484 -14.01 -6.82 21.88
N ILE A 485 -13.84 -7.15 20.60
CA ILE A 485 -14.01 -6.19 19.49
C ILE A 485 -15.49 -5.79 19.31
N GLU A 486 -16.41 -6.73 19.44
CA GLU A 486 -17.86 -6.48 19.36
C GLU A 486 -18.37 -5.68 20.58
N ILE A 487 -17.69 -5.80 21.72
CA ILE A 487 -17.98 -5.03 22.91
C ILE A 487 -17.50 -3.59 22.73
N GLU A 488 -16.30 -3.37 22.18
CA GLU A 488 -15.77 -2.03 21.92
C GLU A 488 -16.63 -1.21 20.95
N GLU A 489 -17.24 -1.85 19.94
CA GLU A 489 -18.19 -1.19 19.04
C GLU A 489 -19.51 -0.76 19.72
N ARG A 490 -19.82 -1.28 20.92
CA ARG A 490 -21.07 -1.04 21.67
C ARG A 490 -20.86 -0.19 22.92
N VAL A 491 -19.63 0.24 23.21
CA VAL A 491 -19.33 1.11 24.35
C VAL A 491 -19.56 2.57 23.93
N ILE A 492 -20.23 3.36 24.79
CA ILE A 492 -20.32 4.81 24.65
C ILE A 492 -18.92 5.39 24.96
N PRO A 493 -18.38 6.31 24.14
CA PRO A 493 -17.05 6.86 24.38
C PRO A 493 -16.95 7.60 25.72
N GLU A 494 -15.76 7.59 26.32
CA GLU A 494 -15.49 8.27 27.60
C GLU A 494 -15.83 9.77 27.54
N THR A 495 -15.59 10.41 26.40
CA THR A 495 -15.88 11.83 26.14
C THR A 495 -17.36 12.19 26.24
N ALA A 496 -18.27 11.22 26.09
CA ALA A 496 -19.71 11.45 26.21
C ALA A 496 -20.23 11.36 27.66
N ILE A 497 -19.36 11.08 28.63
CA ILE A 497 -19.70 10.99 30.05
C ILE A 497 -19.27 12.29 30.74
N ASP A 498 -20.22 13.09 31.19
CA ASP A 498 -19.90 14.30 31.94
C ASP A 498 -19.30 13.99 33.32
N ALA A 499 -18.25 14.72 33.68
CA ALA A 499 -17.57 14.59 34.96
C ALA A 499 -18.42 15.16 36.11
N THR A 500 -19.31 14.35 36.68
CA THR A 500 -20.24 14.84 37.72
C THR A 500 -19.63 14.89 39.13
N HIS A 501 -18.37 14.49 39.33
CA HIS A 501 -17.74 14.29 40.65
C HIS A 501 -17.63 15.56 41.52
N GLU A 502 -17.60 16.74 40.91
CA GLU A 502 -17.48 18.03 41.59
C GLU A 502 -18.72 18.44 42.40
N TYR A 503 -19.88 17.81 42.14
CA TYR A 503 -21.10 18.09 42.89
C TYR A 503 -21.05 17.49 44.31
N SER A 504 -21.02 18.37 45.31
CA SER A 504 -20.79 18.05 46.72
C SER A 504 -22.05 17.81 47.56
N LEU A 505 -23.23 18.27 47.11
CA LEU A 505 -24.49 18.09 47.84
C LEU A 505 -25.02 16.63 47.76
N PRO A 506 -25.90 16.21 48.69
CA PRO A 506 -26.52 14.89 48.62
C PRO A 506 -27.18 14.65 47.26
N ARG A 507 -27.01 13.47 46.65
CA ARG A 507 -27.66 13.11 45.37
C ARG A 507 -28.93 12.32 45.66
N ASN A 508 -30.07 13.00 45.72
CA ASN A 508 -31.36 12.38 45.98
C ASN A 508 -32.47 13.11 45.18
N LYS A 509 -33.72 12.68 45.36
CA LYS A 509 -34.85 13.26 44.61
C LYS A 509 -35.09 14.74 44.90
N ASP A 510 -34.70 15.22 46.08
CA ASP A 510 -34.99 16.58 46.53
C ASP A 510 -33.94 17.57 45.99
N THR A 511 -32.73 17.07 45.71
CA THR A 511 -31.59 17.85 45.20
C THR A 511 -31.34 17.72 43.69
N ILE A 512 -32.14 16.92 42.96
CA ILE A 512 -31.96 16.71 41.51
C ILE A 512 -32.05 18.01 40.71
N THR A 513 -32.90 18.94 41.17
CA THR A 513 -33.07 20.27 40.57
C THR A 513 -31.81 21.13 40.72
N ASP A 514 -31.23 21.10 41.91
CA ASP A 514 -30.00 21.82 42.24
C ASP A 514 -28.81 21.20 41.51
N PHE A 515 -28.77 19.86 41.41
CA PHE A 515 -27.76 19.12 40.66
C PHE A 515 -27.72 19.55 39.18
N ILE A 516 -28.88 19.55 38.50
CA ILE A 516 -28.94 19.96 37.09
C ILE A 516 -28.59 21.45 36.95
N SER A 517 -29.06 22.31 37.86
CA SER A 517 -28.81 23.75 37.81
C SER A 517 -27.34 24.13 38.03
N THR A 518 -26.62 23.35 38.84
CA THR A 518 -25.23 23.64 39.22
C THR A 518 -24.24 23.02 38.25
N GLN A 519 -24.45 21.77 37.84
CA GLN A 519 -23.54 21.05 36.94
C GLN A 519 -23.78 21.38 35.47
N PHE A 520 -25.02 21.75 35.11
CA PHE A 520 -25.42 22.00 33.72
C PHE A 520 -26.13 23.36 33.59
N SER A 521 -25.44 24.43 33.99
CA SER A 521 -25.99 25.79 33.99
C SER A 521 -26.51 26.23 32.61
N ASN A 522 -25.76 25.95 31.54
CA ASN A 522 -26.17 26.22 30.15
C ASN A 522 -27.43 25.45 29.73
N LEU A 523 -27.63 24.25 30.30
CA LEU A 523 -28.82 23.45 30.03
C LEU A 523 -30.06 24.08 30.67
N LYS A 524 -29.96 24.63 31.89
CA LYS A 524 -31.08 25.28 32.59
C LYS A 524 -31.74 26.38 31.75
N ASP A 525 -30.94 27.26 31.17
CA ASP A 525 -31.43 28.35 30.31
C ASP A 525 -32.03 27.82 29.01
N SER A 526 -31.44 26.75 28.46
CA SER A 526 -31.94 26.07 27.27
C SER A 526 -33.26 25.34 27.54
N LEU A 527 -33.44 24.75 28.73
CA LEU A 527 -34.69 24.11 29.12
C LEU A 527 -35.84 25.10 29.08
N SER A 528 -35.62 26.38 29.42
CA SER A 528 -36.66 27.42 29.44
C SER A 528 -37.38 27.69 28.11
N LYS A 529 -36.81 27.24 26.97
CA LYS A 529 -37.29 27.57 25.63
C LYS A 529 -38.01 26.38 24.98
N PRO A 530 -39.23 26.50 24.45
CA PRO A 530 -39.88 25.40 23.74
C PRO A 530 -39.09 24.97 22.49
N ASN A 531 -39.11 23.66 22.19
CA ASN A 531 -38.55 23.13 20.94
C ASN A 531 -39.55 23.32 19.78
N LYS A 532 -39.05 23.72 18.61
CA LYS A 532 -39.87 23.85 17.39
C LYS A 532 -40.51 22.52 16.97
N GLN A 533 -39.80 21.42 17.19
CA GLN A 533 -40.28 20.07 16.91
C GLN A 533 -40.94 19.45 18.15
N LYS A 534 -42.15 18.90 17.98
CA LYS A 534 -42.89 18.19 19.03
C LYS A 534 -42.18 16.87 19.38
N GLY A 535 -42.45 16.35 20.59
CA GLY A 535 -41.88 15.07 21.04
C GLY A 535 -40.34 15.00 21.08
N SER A 536 -39.64 16.14 21.15
CA SER A 536 -38.18 16.20 21.05
C SER A 536 -37.54 16.80 22.32
N PRO A 537 -37.25 16.01 23.38
CA PRO A 537 -36.70 16.54 24.63
C PRO A 537 -35.25 17.02 24.49
N ARG A 538 -34.83 17.95 25.37
CA ARG A 538 -33.41 18.29 25.60
C ARG A 538 -32.80 17.49 26.74
N LEU A 539 -33.60 17.20 27.76
CA LEU A 539 -33.23 16.38 28.91
C LEU A 539 -34.09 15.10 28.95
N LEU A 540 -33.42 13.95 28.95
CA LEU A 540 -34.03 12.63 29.17
C LEU A 540 -33.51 12.03 30.47
N VAL A 541 -34.38 11.82 31.45
CA VAL A 541 -34.03 11.17 32.72
C VAL A 541 -34.49 9.72 32.73
N ILE A 542 -33.56 8.79 32.95
CA ILE A 542 -33.82 7.35 32.97
C ILE A 542 -33.80 6.83 34.41
N CYS A 543 -34.91 6.22 34.83
CA CYS A 543 -35.05 5.66 36.18
C CYS A 543 -35.32 4.15 36.16
N SER A 544 -35.03 3.48 37.28
CA SER A 544 -35.17 2.02 37.42
C SER A 544 -36.62 1.51 37.46
N SER A 545 -37.60 2.36 37.79
CA SER A 545 -39.01 1.97 37.91
C SER A 545 -40.00 3.10 37.60
N ALA A 546 -41.24 2.74 37.28
CA ALA A 546 -42.35 3.68 37.07
C ALA A 546 -42.71 4.51 38.31
N ILE A 547 -42.51 3.94 39.50
CA ILE A 547 -42.74 4.65 40.76
C ILE A 547 -41.67 5.74 40.93
N ARG A 548 -40.40 5.40 40.71
CA ARG A 548 -39.29 6.35 40.78
C ARG A 548 -39.41 7.45 39.72
N CYS A 549 -39.79 7.11 38.49
CA CYS A 549 -40.07 8.10 37.45
C CYS A 549 -41.12 9.13 37.93
N ALA A 550 -42.19 8.69 38.58
CA ALA A 550 -43.22 9.58 39.08
C ALA A 550 -42.71 10.52 40.19
N ASP A 551 -41.79 10.06 41.03
CA ASP A 551 -41.15 10.89 42.06
C ASP A 551 -40.24 11.95 41.43
N VAL A 552 -39.38 11.54 40.49
CA VAL A 552 -38.49 12.44 39.73
C VAL A 552 -39.30 13.50 38.96
N VAL A 553 -40.42 13.12 38.35
CA VAL A 553 -41.32 14.07 37.68
C VAL A 553 -41.86 15.13 38.65
N ARG A 554 -42.13 14.79 39.91
CA ARG A 554 -42.59 15.79 40.90
C ARG A 554 -41.47 16.77 41.25
N SER A 555 -40.24 16.29 41.42
CA SER A 555 -39.09 17.15 41.73
C SER A 555 -38.71 18.07 40.57
N LEU A 556 -38.70 17.56 39.34
CA LEU A 556 -38.35 18.34 38.14
C LEU A 556 -39.39 19.39 37.74
N LYS A 557 -40.57 19.43 38.36
CA LYS A 557 -41.54 20.53 38.15
C LYS A 557 -40.95 21.89 38.50
N GLN A 558 -39.98 21.94 39.42
CA GLN A 558 -39.31 23.18 39.81
C GLN A 558 -38.37 23.72 38.71
N LEU A 559 -37.87 22.84 37.83
CA LEU A 559 -37.06 23.18 36.65
C LEU A 559 -37.92 23.44 35.40
N ASN A 560 -39.24 23.27 35.50
CA ASN A 560 -40.09 23.33 34.32
C ASN A 560 -40.28 24.79 33.86
N PRO A 561 -40.00 25.12 32.59
CA PRO A 561 -40.01 26.49 32.05
C PRO A 561 -41.34 27.24 32.15
N SER A 562 -42.44 26.51 31.99
CA SER A 562 -43.79 27.03 31.89
C SER A 562 -44.78 25.95 32.31
N LYS A 563 -45.90 26.34 32.92
CA LYS A 563 -47.00 25.42 33.24
C LYS A 563 -47.68 24.86 31.97
N ASP A 564 -47.47 25.50 30.82
CA ASP A 564 -48.07 25.12 29.54
C ASP A 564 -47.28 24.04 28.78
N ILE A 565 -46.05 23.73 29.21
CA ILE A 565 -45.21 22.66 28.63
C ILE A 565 -45.12 21.51 29.64
N PRO A 566 -45.95 20.46 29.52
CA PRO A 566 -45.91 19.34 30.43
C PRO A 566 -44.65 18.48 30.28
N ILE A 567 -44.08 18.04 31.41
CA ILE A 567 -43.00 17.03 31.44
C ILE A 567 -43.55 15.71 30.88
N ALA A 568 -42.88 15.15 29.87
CA ALA A 568 -43.29 13.90 29.27
C ALA A 568 -43.07 12.72 30.22
N LYS A 569 -44.16 12.02 30.55
CA LYS A 569 -44.18 10.86 31.45
C LYS A 569 -44.16 9.57 30.64
N LEU A 570 -42.97 9.03 30.39
CA LEU A 570 -42.74 7.92 29.48
C LEU A 570 -42.50 6.62 30.26
N PHE A 571 -43.47 6.22 31.09
CA PHE A 571 -43.42 5.01 31.91
C PHE A 571 -44.82 4.42 32.16
N ALA A 572 -44.88 3.12 32.42
CA ALA A 572 -46.13 2.37 32.54
C ALA A 572 -46.74 2.45 33.96
N LYS A 573 -47.15 3.64 34.42
CA LYS A 573 -47.85 3.78 35.72
C LYS A 573 -49.36 3.70 35.57
N HIS A 574 -49.95 4.41 34.59
CA HIS A 574 -51.38 4.32 34.17
C HIS A 574 -51.60 4.93 32.76
N ILE A 575 -50.55 5.03 31.94
CA ILE A 575 -50.61 5.62 30.59
C ILE A 575 -50.19 4.56 29.58
N LYS A 576 -51.07 4.26 28.61
CA LYS A 576 -50.79 3.27 27.57
C LYS A 576 -49.77 3.80 26.57
N LEU A 577 -49.12 2.90 25.83
CA LEU A 577 -48.07 3.30 24.88
C LEU A 577 -48.61 4.23 23.78
N HIS A 578 -49.80 3.95 23.23
CA HIS A 578 -50.41 4.79 22.20
C HIS A 578 -50.75 6.20 22.72
N GLU A 579 -51.28 6.31 23.94
CA GLU A 579 -51.56 7.61 24.57
C GLU A 579 -50.29 8.46 24.73
N GLN A 580 -49.13 7.84 24.94
CA GLN A 580 -47.84 8.55 24.97
C GLN A 580 -47.37 8.99 23.59
N LYS A 581 -47.65 8.20 22.54
CA LYS A 581 -47.38 8.57 21.15
C LYS A 581 -48.21 9.80 20.77
N ASP A 582 -49.52 9.76 21.05
CA ASP A 582 -50.44 10.86 20.78
C ASP A 582 -50.02 12.14 21.52
N PHE A 583 -49.58 11.98 22.78
CA PHE A 583 -49.03 13.08 23.58
C PHE A 583 -47.78 13.70 22.96
N LEU A 584 -46.79 12.89 22.56
CA LEU A 584 -45.52 13.37 21.99
C LEU A 584 -45.73 14.02 20.61
N GLN A 585 -46.67 13.52 19.82
CA GLN A 585 -47.04 14.11 18.53
C GLN A 585 -47.81 15.43 18.67
N SER A 586 -48.57 15.59 19.76
CA SER A 586 -49.44 16.75 19.97
C SER A 586 -48.75 17.87 20.76
N ASN A 587 -47.80 17.55 21.64
CA ASN A 587 -47.20 18.48 22.60
C ASN A 587 -45.71 18.74 22.35
N GLN A 588 -45.28 19.98 22.61
CA GLN A 588 -43.86 20.29 22.75
C GLN A 588 -43.33 19.64 24.03
N THR A 589 -42.17 19.00 23.95
CA THR A 589 -41.55 18.29 25.07
C THR A 589 -40.13 18.79 25.22
N VAL A 590 -39.77 19.30 26.40
CA VAL A 590 -38.40 19.75 26.69
C VAL A 590 -37.71 18.84 27.73
N ILE A 591 -38.48 18.33 28.70
CA ILE A 591 -38.03 17.36 29.69
C ILE A 591 -38.87 16.09 29.54
N ALA A 592 -38.19 14.95 29.48
CA ALA A 592 -38.80 13.62 29.47
C ALA A 592 -38.24 12.76 30.61
N VAL A 593 -39.12 12.03 31.31
CA VAL A 593 -38.73 11.06 32.35
C VAL A 593 -39.28 9.69 31.96
N ALA A 594 -38.40 8.69 31.89
CA ALA A 594 -38.73 7.40 31.30
C ALA A 594 -38.12 6.21 32.04
N THR A 595 -38.74 5.05 31.88
CA THR A 595 -38.08 3.75 32.11
C THR A 595 -37.39 3.29 30.82
N PRO A 596 -36.26 2.57 30.87
CA PRO A 596 -35.45 2.23 29.69
C PRO A 596 -36.25 1.64 28.52
N ASN A 597 -37.06 0.60 28.77
CA ASN A 597 -37.87 -0.05 27.73
C ASN A 597 -38.86 0.90 27.02
N ARG A 598 -39.41 1.87 27.77
CA ARG A 598 -40.42 2.79 27.23
C ARG A 598 -39.78 3.89 26.40
N ALA A 599 -38.63 4.41 26.81
CA ALA A 599 -37.83 5.31 25.99
C ALA A 599 -37.42 4.63 24.68
N LYS A 600 -36.90 3.39 24.76
CA LYS A 600 -36.47 2.61 23.59
C LYS A 600 -37.61 2.46 22.58
N SER A 601 -38.77 1.97 23.03
CA SER A 601 -39.95 1.73 22.18
C SER A 601 -40.46 3.01 21.48
N LEU A 602 -40.37 4.18 22.14
CA LEU A 602 -40.86 5.44 21.57
C LEU A 602 -39.85 6.08 20.62
N ILE A 603 -38.54 5.84 20.82
CA ILE A 603 -37.49 6.29 19.90
C ILE A 603 -37.49 5.45 18.63
N GLU A 604 -37.61 4.12 18.73
CA GLU A 604 -37.68 3.21 17.58
C GLU A 604 -38.91 3.49 16.71
N ASP A 605 -40.03 3.89 17.32
CA ASP A 605 -41.25 4.31 16.64
C ASP A 605 -41.16 5.72 16.02
N GLY A 606 -40.10 6.48 16.34
CA GLY A 606 -39.88 7.84 15.84
C GLY A 606 -40.74 8.92 16.49
N THR A 607 -41.56 8.58 17.49
CA THR A 607 -42.42 9.53 18.22
C THR A 607 -41.67 10.30 19.30
N LEU A 608 -40.62 9.72 19.89
CA LEU A 608 -39.65 10.41 20.74
C LEU A 608 -38.38 10.71 19.93
N ASN A 609 -38.16 11.97 19.58
CA ASN A 609 -37.07 12.36 18.69
C ASN A 609 -35.81 12.80 19.47
N THR A 610 -34.63 12.30 19.08
CA THR A 610 -33.34 12.56 19.74
C THR A 610 -32.58 13.77 19.20
N LYS A 611 -33.08 14.46 18.16
CA LYS A 611 -32.40 15.58 17.47
C LYS A 611 -32.01 16.75 18.37
N TYR A 612 -32.78 17.01 19.41
CA TYR A 612 -32.51 18.09 20.37
C TYR A 612 -32.00 17.58 21.72
N LEU A 613 -31.81 16.27 21.86
CA LEU A 613 -31.36 15.66 23.10
C LEU A 613 -29.93 16.08 23.39
N SER A 614 -29.71 16.78 24.50
CA SER A 614 -28.39 17.27 24.90
C SER A 614 -27.84 16.56 26.12
N LEU A 615 -28.71 16.01 26.98
CA LEU A 615 -28.30 15.30 28.18
C LEU A 615 -29.20 14.09 28.45
N ILE A 616 -28.59 12.93 28.70
CA ILE A 616 -29.23 11.75 29.26
C ILE A 616 -28.76 11.59 30.70
N LEU A 617 -29.68 11.72 31.67
CA LEU A 617 -29.38 11.55 33.08
C LEU A 617 -29.78 10.16 33.55
N LEU A 618 -28.79 9.36 33.96
CA LEU A 618 -29.02 8.02 34.53
C LEU A 618 -29.17 8.10 36.05
N ASP A 619 -30.36 7.76 36.57
CA ASP A 619 -30.62 7.82 38.01
C ASP A 619 -30.04 6.59 38.74
N SER A 620 -28.78 6.70 39.14
CA SER A 620 -28.07 5.74 40.00
C SER A 620 -28.28 5.99 41.50
N SER A 621 -28.96 7.08 41.88
CA SER A 621 -29.12 7.50 43.27
C SER A 621 -30.20 6.74 44.05
N TYR A 622 -31.09 6.04 43.34
CA TYR A 622 -32.21 5.32 43.92
C TYR A 622 -31.97 3.82 43.99
N THR A 623 -32.27 3.25 45.16
CA THR A 623 -32.33 1.80 45.39
C THR A 623 -33.76 1.36 45.64
N ASP A 624 -34.16 0.23 45.07
CA ASP A 624 -35.45 -0.39 45.36
C ASP A 624 -35.50 -1.00 46.78
N ASP A 625 -36.66 -1.59 47.16
CA ASP A 625 -36.84 -2.26 48.45
C ASP A 625 -35.87 -3.43 48.69
N LYS A 626 -35.20 -3.91 47.64
CA LYS A 626 -34.18 -4.97 47.67
C LYS A 626 -32.76 -4.41 47.57
N GLN A 627 -32.58 -3.10 47.76
CA GLN A 627 -31.29 -2.39 47.70
C GLN A 627 -30.59 -2.49 46.34
N ARG A 628 -31.36 -2.53 45.23
CA ARG A 628 -30.85 -2.61 43.86
C ARG A 628 -31.00 -1.28 43.13
N THR A 629 -29.95 -0.86 42.43
CA THR A 629 -29.92 0.34 41.58
C THR A 629 -30.37 0.03 40.14
N LEU A 630 -30.35 1.06 39.28
CA LEU A 630 -30.58 0.94 37.83
C LEU A 630 -29.67 -0.12 37.17
N PHE A 631 -28.46 -0.34 37.68
CA PHE A 631 -27.47 -1.26 37.10
C PHE A 631 -27.51 -2.68 37.70
N ASP A 632 -28.29 -2.90 38.77
CA ASP A 632 -28.31 -4.19 39.50
C ASP A 632 -29.45 -5.12 39.08
N VAL A 633 -30.55 -4.57 38.55
CA VAL A 633 -31.70 -5.35 38.11
C VAL A 633 -31.43 -5.87 36.69
N PRO A 634 -31.27 -7.19 36.46
CA PRO A 634 -30.80 -7.71 35.17
C PRO A 634 -31.65 -7.26 33.97
N GLU A 635 -32.98 -7.35 34.08
CA GLU A 635 -33.91 -6.96 33.03
C GLU A 635 -33.81 -5.46 32.70
N THR A 636 -33.78 -4.61 33.73
CA THR A 636 -33.66 -3.16 33.59
C THR A 636 -32.30 -2.76 33.01
N LYS A 637 -31.24 -3.45 33.43
CA LYS A 637 -29.87 -3.23 32.97
C LYS A 637 -29.73 -3.57 31.49
N THR A 638 -30.25 -4.71 31.05
CA THR A 638 -30.27 -5.06 29.61
C THR A 638 -31.04 -4.03 28.81
N GLN A 639 -32.23 -3.61 29.28
CA GLN A 639 -33.02 -2.59 28.60
C GLN A 639 -32.33 -1.22 28.56
N LEU A 640 -31.51 -0.88 29.56
CA LEU A 640 -30.72 0.34 29.60
C LEU A 640 -29.64 0.32 28.52
N PHE A 641 -28.84 -0.74 28.43
CA PHE A 641 -27.78 -0.81 27.42
C PHE A 641 -28.32 -0.98 26.00
N ASP A 642 -29.47 -1.64 25.83
CA ASP A 642 -30.21 -1.66 24.57
C ASP A 642 -30.66 -0.25 24.14
N LEU A 643 -31.14 0.58 25.09
CA LEU A 643 -31.52 1.96 24.84
C LEU A 643 -30.31 2.81 24.44
N LEU A 644 -29.22 2.71 25.20
CA LEU A 644 -28.00 3.48 25.00
C LEU A 644 -27.29 3.12 23.67
N ASN A 645 -27.46 1.88 23.19
CA ASN A 645 -26.96 1.41 21.91
C ASN A 645 -27.91 1.62 20.72
N LEU A 646 -29.06 2.29 20.91
CA LEU A 646 -29.88 2.70 19.77
C LEU A 646 -29.07 3.61 18.86
N LYS A 647 -29.07 3.32 17.55
CA LYS A 647 -28.33 4.10 16.55
C LYS A 647 -28.52 5.61 16.69
N SER A 648 -29.74 6.08 16.95
CA SER A 648 -30.08 7.51 17.10
C SER A 648 -29.59 8.17 18.40
N ILE A 649 -29.30 7.39 19.44
CA ILE A 649 -28.65 7.85 20.68
C ILE A 649 -27.15 7.72 20.51
N TYR A 650 -26.69 6.59 20.01
CA TYR A 650 -25.29 6.32 19.76
C TYR A 650 -24.70 7.38 18.82
N GLU A 651 -25.25 7.61 17.62
CA GLU A 651 -24.76 8.67 16.71
C GLU A 651 -24.81 10.08 17.34
N ARG A 652 -25.79 10.34 18.22
CA ARG A 652 -25.91 11.63 18.91
C ARG A 652 -24.78 11.88 19.92
N PHE A 653 -24.27 10.81 20.55
CA PHE A 653 -23.30 10.88 21.64
C PHE A 653 -21.97 10.16 21.34
N LYS A 654 -21.81 9.48 20.21
CA LYS A 654 -20.58 8.79 19.76
C LYS A 654 -19.54 9.76 19.21
N GLY A 655 -19.91 11.03 19.01
CA GLY A 655 -19.03 12.01 18.38
C GLY A 655 -19.12 11.92 16.85
N GLU A 656 -20.18 12.51 16.29
CA GLU A 656 -19.92 13.65 15.42
C GLU A 656 -19.96 14.86 16.36
N ILE A 657 -18.83 15.55 16.59
CA ILE A 657 -18.81 16.77 17.42
C ILE A 657 -19.74 17.82 16.77
N GLY A 658 -20.96 17.89 17.29
CA GLY A 658 -22.07 18.68 16.77
C GLY A 658 -22.87 19.35 17.88
N GLY A 659 -22.17 19.80 18.92
CA GLY A 659 -22.69 20.66 19.98
C GLY A 659 -21.95 21.99 20.07
N GLN A 660 -21.66 22.64 18.93
CA GLN A 660 -21.21 24.05 18.83
C GLN A 660 -20.07 24.52 19.77
N GLY A 661 -19.25 23.62 20.31
CA GLY A 661 -18.04 23.90 21.08
C GLY A 661 -16.95 22.91 20.71
N ASP A 662 -15.78 23.43 20.37
CA ASP A 662 -14.50 22.77 20.08
C ASP A 662 -14.48 21.66 19.01
N LYS A 663 -14.37 22.10 17.75
CA LYS A 663 -13.88 21.26 16.63
C LYS A 663 -12.34 21.24 16.52
N GLY A 664 -11.59 21.92 17.39
CA GLY A 664 -10.18 22.23 17.16
C GLY A 664 -9.23 21.02 17.05
N LEU A 665 -9.33 20.07 17.99
CA LEU A 665 -8.36 18.97 18.06
C LEU A 665 -8.70 17.79 17.12
N GLU A 666 -9.97 17.37 17.06
CA GLU A 666 -10.38 16.23 16.23
C GLU A 666 -10.37 16.54 14.72
N SER A 667 -10.67 17.78 14.31
CA SER A 667 -10.52 18.16 12.89
C SER A 667 -9.07 18.21 12.44
N ARG A 668 -8.11 18.53 13.34
CA ARG A 668 -6.68 18.51 13.02
C ARG A 668 -6.16 17.09 12.77
N LEU A 669 -6.73 16.08 13.44
CA LEU A 669 -6.40 14.66 13.24
C LEU A 669 -6.91 14.11 11.90
N LEU A 670 -7.97 14.70 11.35
CA LEU A 670 -8.55 14.33 10.05
C LEU A 670 -7.96 15.16 8.90
N TRP A 671 -7.16 16.18 9.23
CA TRP A 671 -6.51 17.05 8.26
C TRP A 671 -5.20 16.43 7.76
N GLY A 672 -5.10 16.24 6.45
CA GLY A 672 -3.88 15.83 5.76
C GLY A 672 -3.72 16.62 4.45
N PRO A 673 -2.57 17.27 4.20
CA PRO A 673 -2.32 17.94 2.93
C PRO A 673 -2.33 16.93 1.78
N GLY A 674 -2.92 17.30 0.64
CA GLY A 674 -2.98 16.44 -0.57
C GLY A 674 -4.07 15.35 -0.59
N HIS A 675 -4.71 15.00 0.54
CA HIS A 675 -5.80 14.01 0.57
C HIS A 675 -7.17 14.61 0.16
N ALA A 676 -7.97 13.83 -0.56
CA ALA A 676 -9.23 14.19 -1.24
C ALA A 676 -10.34 14.88 -0.41
N VAL A 677 -10.14 15.13 0.88
CA VAL A 677 -11.12 15.75 1.78
C VAL A 677 -10.61 17.11 2.25
N TYR A 678 -10.51 18.06 1.32
CA TYR A 678 -10.30 19.50 1.62
C TYR A 678 -11.42 20.12 2.49
N ASN A 679 -12.45 19.35 2.86
CA ASN A 679 -13.64 19.83 3.56
C ASN A 679 -13.46 19.98 5.09
N GLU A 680 -12.37 19.47 5.68
CA GLU A 680 -12.14 19.48 7.14
C GLU A 680 -10.86 20.22 7.52
N GLN A 681 -10.67 21.44 6.99
CA GLN A 681 -9.51 22.26 7.31
C GLN A 681 -9.60 22.90 8.69
N THR A 682 -8.52 22.82 9.47
CA THR A 682 -8.28 23.70 10.60
C THR A 682 -7.78 25.04 10.06
N ASN A 683 -8.48 26.12 10.39
CA ASN A 683 -8.11 27.49 10.01
C ASN A 683 -7.84 28.36 11.25
N GLU A 684 -7.83 27.70 12.40
CA GLU A 684 -7.68 28.26 13.73
C GLU A 684 -6.35 27.80 14.36
N ASP A 685 -5.43 27.26 13.53
CA ASP A 685 -4.09 26.90 13.99
C ASP A 685 -3.44 28.15 14.58
N TYR A 686 -2.56 27.94 15.57
CA TYR A 686 -1.85 29.01 16.24
C TYR A 686 -0.41 28.61 16.48
N ILE A 687 0.43 29.63 16.62
CA ILE A 687 1.83 29.44 17.00
C ILE A 687 1.98 29.70 18.49
N ALA A 688 2.79 28.88 19.15
CA ALA A 688 3.13 29.04 20.55
C ALA A 688 4.63 28.80 20.73
N LYS A 689 5.20 29.43 21.77
CA LYS A 689 6.54 29.10 22.25
C LYS A 689 6.44 28.30 23.55
N TYR A 690 7.36 27.36 23.73
CA TYR A 690 7.50 26.59 24.95
C TYR A 690 8.76 27.03 25.69
N ASN A 691 8.64 27.49 26.93
CA ASN A 691 9.79 27.85 27.75
C ASN A 691 10.33 26.60 28.45
N LEU A 692 11.59 26.26 28.17
CA LEU A 692 12.24 25.05 28.68
C LEU A 692 12.51 25.07 30.18
N ASP A 693 12.74 26.26 30.76
CA ASP A 693 13.06 26.40 32.19
C ASP A 693 11.81 26.38 33.05
N SER A 694 10.72 27.00 32.58
CA SER A 694 9.47 27.12 33.32
C SER A 694 8.41 26.06 32.95
N GLY A 695 8.58 25.37 31.83
CA GLY A 695 7.60 24.42 31.28
C GLY A 695 6.29 25.08 30.81
N ILE A 696 6.30 26.38 30.50
CA ILE A 696 5.09 27.15 30.17
C ILE A 696 4.96 27.30 28.65
N PHE A 697 3.80 26.92 28.12
CA PHE A 697 3.39 27.26 26.76
C PHE A 697 2.79 28.68 26.72
N THR A 698 3.31 29.50 25.81
CA THR A 698 2.81 30.86 25.56
C THR A 698 2.37 30.96 24.11
N LYS A 699 1.07 31.10 23.87
CA LYS A 699 0.51 31.39 22.54
C LYS A 699 1.01 32.75 22.07
N LEU A 700 1.53 32.79 20.84
CA LEU A 700 1.99 34.00 20.18
C LEU A 700 0.83 34.66 19.44
N VAL A 701 0.80 36.00 19.48
CA VAL A 701 -0.27 36.79 18.85
C VAL A 701 0.23 37.35 17.53
N MET A 702 -0.36 36.90 16.42
CA MET A 702 -0.10 37.46 15.09
C MET A 702 -0.79 38.81 14.93
N ASP A 703 -0.05 39.83 14.51
CA ASP A 703 -0.59 41.18 14.25
C ASP A 703 -1.54 41.22 13.05
N LYS A 704 -1.31 40.35 12.08
CA LYS A 704 -2.09 40.16 10.87
C LYS A 704 -2.28 38.67 10.64
N LEU A 705 -3.52 38.22 10.50
CA LEU A 705 -3.81 36.84 10.12
C LEU A 705 -3.73 36.66 8.60
N PRO A 706 -3.27 35.50 8.10
CA PRO A 706 -3.30 35.18 6.68
C PRO A 706 -4.72 35.22 6.11
N GLN A 707 -4.85 35.59 4.84
CA GLN A 707 -6.14 35.61 4.16
C GLN A 707 -6.66 34.17 4.05
N GLY A 708 -7.85 33.92 4.61
CA GLY A 708 -8.42 32.57 4.65
C GLY A 708 -8.05 31.77 5.91
N GLY A 709 -7.34 32.35 6.88
CA GLY A 709 -6.97 31.70 8.14
C GLY A 709 -5.63 30.95 8.07
N LEU A 710 -5.21 30.37 9.20
CA LEU A 710 -3.96 29.61 9.32
C LEU A 710 -4.28 28.10 9.39
N GLY A 711 -3.79 27.36 8.40
CA GLY A 711 -3.72 25.90 8.39
C GLY A 711 -2.26 25.50 8.21
N ASN A 712 -1.53 25.41 9.30
CA ASN A 712 -0.06 25.35 9.28
C ASN A 712 0.41 23.90 9.06
N HIS A 713 1.27 23.68 8.06
CA HIS A 713 1.83 22.36 7.77
C HIS A 713 3.27 22.21 8.27
N GLY A 714 4.14 23.15 7.88
CA GLY A 714 5.58 23.11 8.12
C GLY A 714 6.10 24.46 8.56
N ILE A 715 7.22 24.47 9.28
CA ILE A 715 7.82 25.66 9.87
C ILE A 715 9.34 25.63 9.74
N ASP A 716 9.94 26.78 9.48
CA ASP A 716 11.39 27.02 9.61
C ASP A 716 11.65 28.30 10.40
N LEU A 717 12.81 28.37 11.04
CA LEU A 717 13.20 29.46 11.94
C LEU A 717 14.61 29.96 11.60
N VAL A 718 14.76 31.28 11.51
CA VAL A 718 16.07 31.94 11.37
C VAL A 718 16.27 32.95 12.48
N ASP A 719 17.26 32.74 13.33
CA ASP A 719 17.63 33.69 14.38
C ASP A 719 18.31 34.94 13.80
N ASN A 720 17.91 36.11 14.32
CA ASN A 720 18.48 37.40 13.97
C ASN A 720 19.48 37.86 15.05
N SER A 721 20.43 38.71 14.65
CA SER A 721 21.46 39.24 15.57
C SER A 721 20.89 40.12 16.70
N ASP A 722 19.67 40.64 16.55
CA ASP A 722 18.97 41.45 17.55
C ASP A 722 18.23 40.60 18.61
N GLY A 723 18.36 39.27 18.56
CA GLY A 723 17.68 38.33 19.45
C GLY A 723 16.21 38.06 19.09
N SER A 724 15.72 38.61 17.98
CA SER A 724 14.48 38.16 17.35
C SER A 724 14.74 36.96 16.43
N ALA A 725 13.68 36.38 15.88
CA ALA A 725 13.76 35.32 14.90
C ALA A 725 12.67 35.50 13.84
N ASP A 726 13.00 35.14 12.60
CA ASP A 726 12.07 35.11 11.49
C ASP A 726 11.51 33.69 11.36
N ILE A 727 10.19 33.57 11.38
CA ILE A 727 9.43 32.33 11.30
C ILE A 727 8.83 32.23 9.90
N PHE A 728 9.15 31.15 9.19
CA PHE A 728 8.60 30.82 7.88
C PHE A 728 7.59 29.70 8.04
N MET A 729 6.35 29.89 7.59
CA MET A 729 5.25 28.94 7.83
C MET A 729 4.58 28.55 6.53
N VAL A 730 4.49 27.25 6.25
CA VAL A 730 3.66 26.71 5.16
C VAL A 730 2.21 26.77 5.58
N ASN A 731 1.39 27.50 4.82
CA ASN A 731 -0.01 27.76 5.12
C ASN A 731 -0.93 27.33 3.96
N HIS A 732 -1.87 26.42 4.26
CA HIS A 732 -2.93 25.96 3.35
C HIS A 732 -4.25 26.68 3.64
N ALA A 733 -4.37 27.94 3.21
CA ALA A 733 -5.50 28.78 3.56
C ALA A 733 -6.79 28.42 2.80
N ARG A 734 -7.97 28.65 3.43
CA ARG A 734 -9.27 28.48 2.76
C ARG A 734 -9.46 29.49 1.65
N ASN A 735 -10.10 29.04 0.58
CA ASN A 735 -10.58 29.95 -0.46
C ASN A 735 -11.76 30.77 0.07
N VAL A 736 -11.59 32.10 0.13
CA VAL A 736 -12.56 33.05 0.72
C VAL A 736 -13.84 33.22 -0.12
N SER A 737 -13.90 32.61 -1.31
CA SER A 737 -15.06 32.70 -2.23
C SER A 737 -16.31 31.89 -1.81
N GLY A 738 -16.24 31.14 -0.70
CA GLY A 738 -17.40 30.42 -0.13
C GLY A 738 -17.76 29.11 -0.84
N ASP A 739 -16.99 28.71 -1.86
CA ASP A 739 -17.13 27.43 -2.54
C ASP A 739 -16.19 26.38 -1.91
N THR A 740 -16.76 25.39 -1.23
CA THR A 740 -16.02 24.29 -0.58
C THR A 740 -15.33 23.35 -1.58
N LYS A 741 -15.50 23.56 -2.89
CA LYS A 741 -14.85 22.79 -3.95
C LYS A 741 -13.63 23.47 -4.58
N SER A 742 -13.32 24.71 -4.20
CA SER A 742 -12.18 25.45 -4.75
C SER A 742 -10.86 25.08 -4.05
N PRO A 743 -9.73 25.01 -4.78
CA PRO A 743 -8.43 24.64 -4.20
C PRO A 743 -7.98 25.65 -3.13
N THR A 744 -7.20 25.15 -2.15
CA THR A 744 -6.53 25.95 -1.12
C THR A 744 -5.61 26.99 -1.73
N ILE A 745 -5.44 28.09 -1.00
CA ILE A 745 -4.43 29.08 -1.33
C ILE A 745 -3.15 28.66 -0.60
N GLU A 746 -2.18 28.21 -1.38
CA GLU A 746 -0.88 27.72 -0.91
C GLU A 746 0.07 28.90 -0.74
N THR A 747 0.54 29.12 0.49
CA THR A 747 1.37 30.27 0.85
C THR A 747 2.49 29.86 1.80
N VAL A 748 3.59 30.60 1.74
CA VAL A 748 4.55 30.64 2.86
C VAL A 748 4.49 32.02 3.50
N GLU A 749 4.09 32.05 4.76
CA GLU A 749 3.95 33.28 5.54
C GLU A 749 5.19 33.50 6.41
N VAL A 750 5.73 34.72 6.40
CA VAL A 750 6.93 35.09 7.15
C VAL A 750 6.58 36.10 8.23
N TYR A 751 6.92 35.79 9.49
CA TYR A 751 6.71 36.66 10.64
C TYR A 751 7.97 36.85 11.45
N LYS A 752 8.17 38.04 12.00
CA LYS A 752 9.25 38.35 12.94
C LYS A 752 8.76 38.24 14.38
N THR A 753 9.54 37.63 15.26
CA THR A 753 9.24 37.62 16.70
C THR A 753 9.54 38.98 17.35
N SER A 754 8.65 39.41 18.25
CA SER A 754 8.83 40.59 19.09
C SER A 754 8.97 40.20 20.56
N SER A 755 9.59 41.06 21.37
CA SER A 755 9.77 40.87 22.82
C SER A 755 8.45 40.76 23.60
N SER A 756 7.32 41.14 23.00
CA SER A 756 5.99 41.21 23.61
C SER A 756 5.07 40.00 23.35
N ASN A 757 5.61 38.82 23.01
CA ASN A 757 4.85 37.64 22.56
C ASN A 757 4.00 37.90 21.30
N GLN A 758 4.33 38.95 20.54
CA GLN A 758 3.70 39.29 19.27
C GLN A 758 4.55 38.80 18.09
N LEU A 759 3.88 38.43 17.01
CA LEU A 759 4.45 38.12 15.70
C LEU A 759 4.07 39.23 14.73
N THR A 760 5.06 39.83 14.09
CA THR A 760 4.88 40.91 13.11
C THR A 760 5.00 40.34 11.71
N HIS A 761 3.95 40.43 10.90
CA HIS A 761 3.96 39.96 9.51
C HIS A 761 5.01 40.72 8.70
N LEU A 762 5.91 39.99 8.03
CA LEU A 762 6.93 40.55 7.15
C LEU A 762 6.56 40.40 5.68
N LYS A 763 6.21 39.17 5.27
CA LYS A 763 6.06 38.83 3.86
C LYS A 763 5.19 37.59 3.66
N THR A 764 4.54 37.50 2.51
CA THR A 764 3.86 36.30 2.03
C THR A 764 4.47 35.90 0.68
N PHE A 765 4.90 34.65 0.54
CA PHE A 765 5.26 34.06 -0.75
C PHE A 765 4.06 33.29 -1.31
N SER A 766 3.70 33.57 -2.56
CA SER A 766 2.61 32.90 -3.25
C SER A 766 2.80 32.98 -4.75
N ASP A 767 2.79 31.83 -5.43
CA ASP A 767 2.74 31.72 -6.89
C ASP A 767 1.94 30.46 -7.25
N GLN A 768 0.73 30.61 -7.78
CA GLN A 768 -0.17 29.47 -8.05
C GLN A 768 0.34 28.52 -9.14
N ASN A 769 1.34 28.92 -9.94
CA ASN A 769 1.91 28.06 -10.99
C ASN A 769 3.03 27.17 -10.45
N VAL A 770 3.72 27.63 -9.39
CA VAL A 770 4.92 26.96 -8.86
C VAL A 770 4.68 26.41 -7.45
N MET A 771 3.90 27.09 -6.61
CA MET A 771 3.59 26.69 -5.23
C MET A 771 2.21 26.02 -5.19
N TYR A 772 2.21 24.69 -5.12
CA TYR A 772 1.01 23.88 -4.99
C TYR A 772 1.29 22.67 -4.09
N SER A 773 0.36 22.30 -3.20
CA SER A 773 0.52 21.19 -2.26
C SER A 773 1.86 21.23 -1.52
N LEU A 774 2.12 22.35 -0.85
CA LEU A 774 3.40 22.57 -0.15
C LEU A 774 3.58 21.59 1.01
N ASN A 775 4.78 21.03 1.14
CA ASN A 775 5.14 20.13 2.24
C ASN A 775 5.99 20.85 3.29
N ALA A 776 7.25 21.15 2.96
CA ALA A 776 8.20 21.77 3.85
C ALA A 776 8.83 23.02 3.23
N VAL A 777 9.40 23.88 4.08
CA VAL A 777 10.06 25.12 3.71
C VAL A 777 11.40 25.24 4.43
N ALA A 778 12.38 25.85 3.77
CA ALA A 778 13.62 26.29 4.40
C ALA A 778 13.98 27.69 3.90
N ALA A 779 14.38 28.58 4.80
CA ALA A 779 14.89 29.90 4.44
C ALA A 779 16.19 29.75 3.63
N ASP A 780 16.38 30.60 2.62
CA ASP A 780 17.59 30.54 1.77
C ASP A 780 18.77 31.38 2.32
N GLY A 781 18.61 32.04 3.47
CA GLY A 781 19.62 32.91 4.07
C GLY A 781 19.89 34.24 3.33
N LYS A 782 19.19 34.51 2.23
CA LYS A 782 19.26 35.75 1.42
C LYS A 782 17.90 36.48 1.33
N GLY A 783 16.94 36.10 2.17
CA GLY A 783 15.58 36.66 2.22
C GLY A 783 14.57 35.97 1.29
N GLY A 784 14.97 34.88 0.63
CA GLY A 784 14.12 33.96 -0.11
C GLY A 784 13.90 32.63 0.62
N ILE A 785 13.31 31.66 -0.08
CA ILE A 785 12.95 30.34 0.45
C ILE A 785 13.20 29.23 -0.57
N TYR A 786 13.51 28.04 -0.08
CA TYR A 786 13.31 26.78 -0.78
C TYR A 786 12.10 26.08 -0.21
N PHE A 787 11.38 25.32 -1.05
CA PHE A 787 10.20 24.58 -0.62
C PHE A 787 10.03 23.29 -1.43
N THR A 788 9.28 22.34 -0.86
CA THR A 788 8.96 21.06 -1.47
C THR A 788 7.46 20.98 -1.77
N ASN A 789 7.11 20.44 -2.94
CA ASN A 789 5.72 20.24 -3.38
C ASN A 789 5.43 18.77 -3.72
N ASP A 790 4.20 18.34 -3.46
CA ASP A 790 3.62 17.16 -4.10
C ASP A 790 2.91 17.51 -5.41
N LYS A 791 3.02 16.66 -6.45
CA LYS A 791 2.29 16.88 -7.71
C LYS A 791 0.78 16.67 -7.53
N PRO A 792 -0.07 17.46 -8.21
CA PRO A 792 -1.51 17.33 -8.11
C PRO A 792 -1.98 16.14 -8.94
N THR A 793 -2.28 15.00 -8.32
CA THR A 793 -3.13 13.97 -8.95
C THR A 793 -4.48 13.94 -8.25
N ARG A 794 -5.53 14.36 -8.98
CA ARG A 794 -6.93 14.25 -8.54
C ARG A 794 -7.25 12.78 -8.21
N VAL A 795 -7.52 12.51 -6.92
CA VAL A 795 -8.35 11.48 -6.23
C VAL A 795 -8.64 10.13 -6.93
N TRP A 796 -8.97 10.10 -8.22
CA TRP A 796 -9.21 8.85 -8.96
C TRP A 796 -7.93 8.14 -9.41
N ARG A 797 -6.76 8.77 -9.24
CA ARG A 797 -5.45 8.19 -9.55
C ARG A 797 -4.76 7.54 -8.35
N GLU A 798 -5.21 7.67 -7.09
CA GLU A 798 -4.48 7.12 -5.94
C GLU A 798 -4.20 5.62 -6.02
N TYR A 799 -5.13 4.81 -6.56
CA TYR A 799 -4.90 3.37 -6.79
C TYR A 799 -3.94 3.07 -7.95
N VAL A 800 -3.90 3.95 -8.96
CA VAL A 800 -2.97 3.86 -10.10
C VAL A 800 -1.62 4.42 -9.70
N ASP A 801 -1.57 5.42 -8.83
CA ASP A 801 -0.37 6.03 -8.27
C ASP A 801 0.28 5.11 -7.24
N LEU A 802 -0.47 4.27 -6.50
CA LEU A 802 0.10 3.15 -5.75
C LEU A 802 0.79 2.11 -6.66
N ALA A 803 0.24 1.88 -7.85
CA ALA A 803 0.86 1.04 -8.87
C ALA A 803 2.01 1.75 -9.63
N LEU A 804 2.00 3.09 -9.72
CA LEU A 804 3.02 3.92 -10.37
C LEU A 804 4.11 4.40 -9.39
N LEU A 805 3.92 4.30 -8.08
CA LEU A 805 4.93 4.53 -7.04
C LEU A 805 6.13 3.58 -7.23
N ALA A 806 5.92 2.46 -7.92
CA ALA A 806 6.95 1.51 -8.36
C ALA A 806 7.68 1.89 -9.68
N THR A 807 7.32 3.00 -10.34
CA THR A 807 7.70 3.30 -11.75
C THR A 807 8.55 4.56 -11.98
N ASN A 808 9.10 5.20 -10.94
CA ASN A 808 10.03 6.35 -11.07
C ASN A 808 9.49 7.55 -11.90
N PHE A 809 8.18 7.76 -11.99
CA PHE A 809 7.66 9.05 -12.45
C PHE A 809 7.85 10.07 -11.33
N ALA A 810 8.64 11.12 -11.56
CA ALA A 810 8.91 12.13 -10.53
C ALA A 810 7.60 12.76 -10.02
N THR A 811 7.28 12.52 -8.74
CA THR A 811 6.01 12.89 -8.11
C THR A 811 6.08 14.22 -7.35
N SER A 812 7.27 14.78 -7.12
CA SER A 812 7.45 15.96 -6.27
C SER A 812 8.43 16.97 -6.89
N THR A 813 8.30 18.24 -6.54
CA THR A 813 9.12 19.35 -7.10
C THR A 813 9.82 20.11 -5.99
N LEU A 814 11.09 20.44 -6.20
CA LEU A 814 11.83 21.39 -5.37
C LEU A 814 11.71 22.78 -6.03
N GLY A 815 11.18 23.74 -5.28
CA GLY A 815 11.03 25.12 -5.72
C GLY A 815 11.93 26.08 -4.94
N HIS A 816 12.21 27.23 -5.54
CA HIS A 816 12.93 28.35 -4.93
C HIS A 816 12.17 29.64 -5.22
N CYS A 817 11.98 30.49 -4.20
CA CYS A 817 11.53 31.87 -4.37
C CYS A 817 12.59 32.83 -3.85
N ASN A 818 12.93 33.85 -4.65
CA ASN A 818 13.94 34.84 -4.26
C ASN A 818 13.38 35.93 -3.31
N ALA A 819 14.24 36.85 -2.85
CA ALA A 819 13.83 37.93 -1.95
C ALA A 819 12.80 38.91 -2.53
N SER A 820 12.62 39.02 -3.85
CA SER A 820 11.53 39.80 -4.46
C SER A 820 10.19 39.03 -4.49
N GLY A 821 10.21 37.70 -4.30
CA GLY A 821 9.03 36.84 -4.31
C GLY A 821 8.78 36.12 -5.64
N GLU A 822 9.72 36.17 -6.59
CA GLU A 822 9.65 35.41 -7.83
C GLU A 822 10.02 33.96 -7.56
N CYS A 823 9.14 33.02 -7.94
CA CYS A 823 9.30 31.60 -7.67
C CYS A 823 9.62 30.83 -8.96
N LYS A 824 10.49 29.81 -8.86
CA LYS A 824 10.84 28.91 -9.97
C LYS A 824 11.06 27.48 -9.48
N PRO A 825 10.73 26.45 -10.28
CA PRO A 825 11.16 25.08 -10.00
C PRO A 825 12.67 24.96 -10.22
N VAL A 826 13.37 24.34 -9.28
CA VAL A 826 14.84 24.16 -9.31
C VAL A 826 15.27 22.69 -9.24
N GLY A 827 14.33 21.76 -9.04
CA GLY A 827 14.60 20.32 -9.10
C GLY A 827 13.32 19.49 -9.14
N THR A 828 13.42 18.23 -9.56
CA THR A 828 12.29 17.30 -9.57
C THR A 828 12.74 15.94 -9.05
N TYR A 829 11.97 15.39 -8.12
CA TYR A 829 12.35 14.22 -7.34
C TYR A 829 11.14 13.30 -7.16
N THR A 830 11.38 12.08 -6.69
CA THR A 830 10.33 11.12 -6.32
C THR A 830 10.08 11.23 -4.82
N SER A 831 8.85 11.47 -4.38
CA SER A 831 8.45 11.55 -2.96
C SER A 831 9.30 12.52 -2.12
N LEU A 832 9.51 13.74 -2.61
CA LEU A 832 10.26 14.77 -1.86
C LEU A 832 9.37 15.36 -0.77
N ASN A 833 9.82 15.29 0.48
CA ASN A 833 9.06 15.76 1.63
C ASN A 833 9.83 16.81 2.45
N GLY A 834 10.63 16.42 3.44
CA GLY A 834 11.38 17.37 4.29
C GLY A 834 12.52 18.11 3.58
N ILE A 835 12.75 19.36 4.00
CA ILE A 835 13.93 20.18 3.67
C ILE A 835 14.40 20.92 4.93
N ALA A 836 15.71 21.00 5.15
CA ALA A 836 16.29 21.87 6.17
C ALA A 836 17.59 22.53 5.68
N ARG A 837 17.87 23.74 6.17
CA ARG A 837 19.12 24.45 5.89
C ARG A 837 20.20 24.05 6.89
N ILE A 838 21.39 23.71 6.37
CA ILE A 838 22.58 23.40 7.18
C ILE A 838 23.41 24.68 7.35
N ASP A 839 23.74 25.32 6.24
CA ASP A 839 24.49 26.59 6.23
C ASP A 839 24.05 27.49 5.05
N GLN A 840 24.86 28.46 4.63
CA GLN A 840 24.50 29.35 3.52
C GLN A 840 24.36 28.61 2.19
N ASP A 841 25.16 27.56 1.99
CA ASP A 841 25.29 26.86 0.72
C ASP A 841 24.83 25.40 0.79
N HIS A 842 24.63 24.82 1.98
CA HIS A 842 24.23 23.42 2.13
C HIS A 842 22.82 23.25 2.71
N PHE A 843 22.12 22.27 2.15
CA PHE A 843 20.76 21.89 2.49
C PHE A 843 20.67 20.37 2.64
N VAL A 844 19.68 19.90 3.39
CA VAL A 844 19.30 18.49 3.42
C VAL A 844 17.88 18.34 2.89
N LEU A 845 17.68 17.36 2.02
CA LEU A 845 16.39 16.98 1.44
C LEU A 845 16.07 15.53 1.78
N ASN A 846 14.79 15.22 1.99
CA ASN A 846 14.35 13.84 2.23
C ASN A 846 13.50 13.30 1.07
N LEU A 847 13.92 12.17 0.51
CA LEU A 847 13.08 11.32 -0.33
C LEU A 847 12.33 10.34 0.57
N GLN A 848 11.08 10.68 0.89
CA GLN A 848 10.27 10.02 1.92
C GLN A 848 10.13 8.51 1.70
N ASN A 849 9.64 8.09 0.54
CA ASN A 849 9.36 6.67 0.30
C ASN A 849 10.63 5.85 0.05
N GLU A 850 11.73 6.51 -0.33
CA GLU A 850 13.01 5.85 -0.57
C GLU A 850 13.85 5.72 0.72
N GLY A 851 13.48 6.42 1.81
CA GLY A 851 14.28 6.47 3.03
C GLY A 851 15.65 7.08 2.79
N LYS A 852 15.74 8.12 1.94
CA LYS A 852 17.03 8.73 1.54
C LYS A 852 17.09 10.22 1.87
N PRO A 853 17.85 10.60 2.91
CA PRO A 853 18.32 11.96 3.08
C PRO A 853 19.43 12.26 2.06
N LEU A 854 19.38 13.44 1.46
CA LEU A 854 20.32 13.95 0.47
C LEU A 854 20.96 15.23 0.99
N ILE A 855 22.29 15.28 1.05
CA ILE A 855 23.03 16.53 1.24
C ILE A 855 23.15 17.21 -0.10
N MET A 856 22.74 18.47 -0.14
CA MET A 856 22.63 19.27 -1.33
C MET A 856 23.47 20.54 -1.20
N GLN A 857 24.15 20.91 -2.27
CA GLN A 857 24.94 22.13 -2.37
C GLN A 857 24.29 23.11 -3.35
N ARG A 858 24.13 24.35 -2.90
CA ARG A 858 23.64 25.46 -3.71
C ARG A 858 24.64 25.87 -4.78
N GLN A 859 24.13 26.14 -5.97
CA GLN A 859 24.86 26.68 -7.11
C GLN A 859 24.62 28.18 -7.28
N SER A 860 25.39 28.81 -8.17
CA SER A 860 25.29 30.25 -8.44
C SER A 860 23.94 30.71 -9.01
N ASP A 861 23.16 29.79 -9.60
CA ASP A 861 21.81 30.03 -10.13
C ASP A 861 20.68 29.65 -9.14
N ASP A 862 21.03 29.41 -7.87
CA ASP A 862 20.18 28.94 -6.78
C ASP A 862 19.61 27.51 -6.99
N THR A 863 20.10 26.74 -7.98
CA THR A 863 19.81 25.31 -8.04
C THR A 863 20.56 24.55 -6.95
N LEU A 864 20.03 23.38 -6.56
CA LEU A 864 20.66 22.49 -5.58
C LEU A 864 21.17 21.24 -6.28
N ILE A 865 22.46 20.94 -6.13
CA ILE A 865 23.10 19.72 -6.65
C ILE A 865 23.37 18.76 -5.50
N GLN A 866 23.10 17.47 -5.69
CA GLN A 866 23.36 16.45 -4.70
C GLN A 866 24.88 16.24 -4.52
N GLU A 867 25.35 16.39 -3.28
CA GLU A 867 26.72 16.11 -2.87
C GLU A 867 26.85 14.68 -2.30
N GLN A 868 25.95 14.32 -1.38
CA GLN A 868 25.94 13.01 -0.72
C GLN A 868 24.51 12.50 -0.53
N GLN A 869 24.35 11.17 -0.47
CA GLN A 869 23.10 10.52 -0.13
C GLN A 869 23.33 9.50 0.99
N PHE A 870 22.32 9.29 1.83
CA PHE A 870 22.28 8.20 2.80
C PHE A 870 21.10 7.28 2.49
N HIS A 871 21.16 6.08 3.04
CA HIS A 871 20.07 5.14 2.97
C HIS A 871 19.74 4.73 4.40
N ILE A 872 18.60 5.21 4.90
CA ILE A 872 18.05 4.86 6.22
C ILE A 872 17.21 3.58 6.13
N GLY A 873 16.77 3.22 4.92
CA GLY A 873 16.09 1.94 4.66
C GLY A 873 14.62 1.85 5.11
N SER A 874 14.17 2.81 5.91
CA SER A 874 12.76 3.00 6.27
C SER A 874 12.25 4.33 5.72
N PRO A 875 10.95 4.46 5.39
CA PRO A 875 10.40 5.74 4.97
C PRO A 875 10.62 6.83 6.01
N ILE A 876 10.92 8.04 5.57
CA ILE A 876 11.24 9.20 6.42
C ILE A 876 10.29 10.36 6.12
N ASP A 877 9.96 11.19 7.11
CA ASP A 877 9.08 12.36 6.88
C ASP A 877 9.93 13.65 6.81
N ASN A 878 10.17 14.23 7.98
CA ASN A 878 10.85 15.51 8.12
C ASN A 878 12.32 15.35 8.51
N VAL A 879 13.02 16.46 8.35
CA VAL A 879 14.41 16.62 8.73
C VAL A 879 14.57 17.90 9.51
N SER A 880 15.39 17.88 10.55
CA SER A 880 15.75 19.06 11.33
C SER A 880 17.27 19.19 11.43
N PHE A 881 17.75 20.41 11.60
CA PHE A 881 19.16 20.70 11.76
C PHE A 881 19.42 21.32 13.14
N ASP A 882 20.41 20.80 13.85
CA ASP A 882 20.92 21.36 15.10
C ASP A 882 22.15 22.24 14.79
N PRO A 883 22.04 23.58 14.88
CA PRO A 883 23.14 24.49 14.58
C PRO A 883 24.24 24.47 15.66
N VAL A 884 23.99 23.92 16.85
CA VAL A 884 24.99 23.87 17.93
C VAL A 884 25.97 22.74 17.69
N THR A 885 25.47 21.57 17.30
CA THR A 885 26.30 20.38 17.06
C THR A 885 26.63 20.15 15.59
N ASN A 886 25.99 20.89 14.69
CA ASN A 886 26.08 20.70 13.24
C ASN A 886 25.63 19.30 12.81
N GLU A 887 24.59 18.79 13.48
CA GLU A 887 23.99 17.48 13.25
C GLU A 887 22.60 17.65 12.63
N VAL A 888 22.19 16.69 11.81
CA VAL A 888 20.87 16.64 11.18
C VAL A 888 20.10 15.47 11.75
N TYR A 889 18.87 15.68 12.22
CA TYR A 889 18.02 14.60 12.74
C TYR A 889 16.95 14.23 11.72
N VAL A 890 16.78 12.93 11.50
CA VAL A 890 15.79 12.36 10.59
C VAL A 890 14.97 11.31 11.33
N VAL A 891 13.65 11.36 11.16
CA VAL A 891 12.73 10.36 11.74
C VAL A 891 12.32 9.38 10.66
N ALA A 892 12.42 8.09 10.99
CA ALA A 892 12.09 6.98 10.11
C ALA A 892 10.95 6.12 10.69
N PHE A 893 10.15 5.57 9.79
CA PHE A 893 8.98 4.75 10.09
C PHE A 893 9.22 3.31 9.71
N PRO A 894 9.76 2.51 10.63
CA PRO A 894 10.11 1.18 10.27
C PRO A 894 8.84 0.35 9.91
N LYS A 895 7.76 0.39 10.70
CA LYS A 895 6.52 -0.37 10.39
C LYS A 895 5.52 0.42 9.55
N VAL A 896 5.78 0.62 8.26
CA VAL A 896 4.98 1.47 7.34
C VAL A 896 3.46 1.26 7.45
N PHE A 897 2.98 0.01 7.45
CA PHE A 897 1.54 -0.25 7.52
C PHE A 897 0.93 0.12 8.89
N ASP A 898 1.68 -0.06 9.96
CA ASP A 898 1.22 0.33 11.29
C ASP A 898 1.30 1.86 11.47
N THR A 899 2.30 2.50 10.87
CA THR A 899 2.37 3.96 10.72
C THR A 899 1.16 4.52 9.97
N LEU A 900 0.76 3.92 8.85
CA LEU A 900 -0.42 4.37 8.10
C LEU A 900 -1.73 4.20 8.90
N LYS A 901 -1.86 3.11 9.68
CA LYS A 901 -2.99 2.95 10.60
C LYS A 901 -2.95 3.99 11.72
N SER A 902 -1.76 4.24 12.26
CA SER A 902 -1.52 5.24 13.30
C SER A 902 -1.80 6.66 12.82
N MET A 903 -1.38 7.04 11.61
CA MET A 903 -1.70 8.35 11.02
C MET A 903 -3.21 8.57 10.86
N LYS A 904 -4.00 7.49 10.62
CA LYS A 904 -5.47 7.57 10.57
C LYS A 904 -6.11 7.66 11.94
N ASN A 905 -5.55 6.99 12.94
CA ASN A 905 -6.06 7.02 14.30
C ASN A 905 -4.94 6.82 15.34
N PRO A 906 -4.24 7.90 15.72
CA PRO A 906 -3.01 7.84 16.51
C PRO A 906 -3.27 7.49 17.98
N HIS A 907 -4.52 7.63 18.43
CA HIS A 907 -4.94 7.23 19.78
C HIS A 907 -5.15 5.71 19.93
N ILE A 908 -5.44 5.02 18.82
CA ILE A 908 -5.75 3.58 18.83
C ILE A 908 -4.54 2.77 18.35
N HIS A 909 -3.87 3.24 17.31
CA HIS A 909 -2.81 2.48 16.65
C HIS A 909 -1.44 3.06 16.99
N LYS A 910 -0.57 2.20 17.52
CA LYS A 910 0.83 2.50 17.78
C LYS A 910 1.67 2.22 16.55
N SER A 911 2.76 2.97 16.40
CA SER A 911 3.70 2.87 15.29
C SER A 911 5.12 2.96 15.81
N ALA A 912 5.98 2.04 15.34
CA ALA A 912 7.39 2.04 15.66
C ALA A 912 8.09 3.26 15.04
N VAL A 913 9.12 3.76 15.72
CA VAL A 913 9.86 4.98 15.37
C VAL A 913 11.35 4.72 15.50
N GLN A 914 12.12 5.17 14.52
CA GLN A 914 13.58 5.27 14.59
C GLN A 914 14.03 6.71 14.32
N ILE A 915 15.10 7.14 14.99
CA ILE A 915 15.65 8.48 14.83
C ILE A 915 17.14 8.37 14.53
N TYR A 916 17.54 8.90 13.38
CA TYR A 916 18.92 8.93 12.94
C TYR A 916 19.48 10.34 13.08
N ARG A 917 20.74 10.44 13.51
CA ARG A 917 21.54 11.66 13.37
C ARG A 917 22.48 11.52 12.18
N LEU A 918 22.61 12.58 11.39
CA LEU A 918 23.63 12.72 10.36
C LEU A 918 24.64 13.77 10.81
N PHE A 919 25.92 13.44 10.78
CA PHE A 919 26.96 14.31 11.30
C PHE A 919 28.24 14.24 10.48
N ARG A 920 29.02 15.32 10.47
CA ARG A 920 30.31 15.38 9.77
C ARG A 920 31.42 14.86 10.67
N MET A 921 32.22 13.94 10.15
CA MET A 921 33.46 13.47 10.77
C MET A 921 34.66 13.90 9.94
N GLU A 922 35.72 14.36 10.61
CA GLU A 922 37.02 14.60 9.96
C GLU A 922 37.59 13.26 9.47
N ILE A 923 38.07 13.22 8.23
CA ILE A 923 38.69 12.04 7.62
C ILE A 923 40.18 12.29 7.38
N SER A 924 40.98 11.23 7.48
CA SER A 924 42.44 11.34 7.32
C SER A 924 42.85 11.50 5.86
N ASP A 925 44.04 12.05 5.62
CA ASP A 925 44.64 12.17 4.28
C ASP A 925 44.67 10.83 3.52
N GLU A 926 44.91 9.73 4.23
CA GLU A 926 44.87 8.38 3.66
C GLU A 926 43.46 8.01 3.18
N GLN A 927 42.43 8.35 3.95
CA GLN A 927 41.03 8.13 3.56
C GLN A 927 40.64 9.01 2.37
N VAL A 928 41.13 10.25 2.30
CA VAL A 928 40.90 11.15 1.16
C VAL A 928 41.48 10.55 -0.12
N ARG A 929 42.74 10.07 -0.08
CA ARG A 929 43.37 9.39 -1.23
C ARG A 929 42.57 8.19 -1.69
N LYS A 930 42.09 7.37 -0.75
CA LYS A 930 41.30 6.17 -1.04
C LYS A 930 39.90 6.48 -1.61
N LEU A 931 39.28 7.57 -1.16
CA LEU A 931 37.90 7.92 -1.53
C LEU A 931 37.81 8.74 -2.82
N TYR A 932 38.73 9.69 -3.01
CA TYR A 932 38.64 10.68 -4.08
C TYR A 932 39.69 10.48 -5.18
N SER A 933 40.64 9.56 -5.01
CA SER A 933 41.74 9.33 -5.96
C SER A 933 42.58 10.59 -6.26
N GLU A 934 42.59 11.55 -5.32
CA GLU A 934 43.33 12.81 -5.40
C GLU A 934 44.29 12.95 -4.21
N GLU A 935 45.41 13.68 -4.40
CA GLU A 935 46.34 14.01 -3.31
C GLU A 935 45.72 15.10 -2.42
N PRO A 936 45.54 14.86 -1.10
CA PRO A 936 45.06 15.88 -0.18
C PRO A 936 46.02 17.07 -0.14
N VAL A 937 45.45 18.28 -0.12
CA VAL A 937 46.19 19.53 -0.05
C VAL A 937 46.74 19.67 1.38
N PRO A 938 48.07 19.83 1.57
CA PRO A 938 48.65 19.93 2.89
C PRO A 938 48.05 21.07 3.71
N GLY A 939 47.54 20.75 4.91
CA GLY A 939 46.93 21.72 5.83
C GLY A 939 45.41 21.90 5.68
N ASN A 940 44.78 21.28 4.67
CA ASN A 940 43.32 21.24 4.57
C ASN A 940 42.75 20.10 5.42
N LYS A 941 41.63 20.37 6.08
CA LYS A 941 40.82 19.36 6.76
C LYS A 941 39.72 18.86 5.84
N TYR A 942 39.53 17.55 5.79
CA TYR A 942 38.51 16.90 4.98
C TYR A 942 37.45 16.29 5.89
N TYR A 943 36.20 16.36 5.47
CA TYR A 943 35.07 15.86 6.25
C TYR A 943 34.21 14.93 5.42
N ARG A 944 33.62 13.92 6.07
CA ARG A 944 32.62 13.03 5.48
C ARG A 944 31.43 12.93 6.40
N TRP A 945 30.23 12.96 5.83
CA TRP A 945 29.03 12.73 6.61
C TRP A 945 28.83 11.24 6.92
N ARG A 946 28.33 10.95 8.12
CA ARG A 946 27.85 9.64 8.57
C ARG A 946 26.43 9.74 9.10
N ALA A 947 25.75 8.60 9.13
CA ALA A 947 24.46 8.41 9.77
C ALA A 947 24.63 7.46 10.96
N GLU A 948 23.89 7.70 12.05
CA GLU A 948 23.88 6.84 13.24
C GLU A 948 22.48 6.83 13.85
N LEU A 949 22.03 5.65 14.28
CA LEU A 949 20.76 5.47 14.99
C LEU A 949 20.90 5.98 16.43
N VAL A 950 20.06 6.93 16.81
CA VAL A 950 20.05 7.57 18.15
C VAL A 950 18.97 6.95 19.04
N LEU A 951 17.81 6.63 18.47
CA LEU A 951 16.67 6.09 19.22
C LEU A 951 15.89 5.12 18.34
N GLU A 952 15.47 4.01 18.92
CA GLU A 952 14.53 3.05 18.35
C GLU A 952 13.48 2.66 19.40
N ASP A 953 12.20 2.76 19.04
CA ASP A 953 11.07 2.33 19.88
C ASP A 953 10.03 1.60 19.02
N ASP A 954 9.43 0.55 19.57
CA ASP A 954 8.44 -0.28 18.87
C ASP A 954 7.03 0.34 18.80
N GLY A 955 6.86 1.54 19.34
CA GLY A 955 5.60 2.26 19.49
C GLY A 955 5.04 2.18 20.91
N SER A 956 5.70 1.47 21.83
CA SER A 956 5.24 1.32 23.21
C SER A 956 5.35 2.61 24.01
N ASN A 957 6.49 3.31 23.94
CA ASN A 957 6.74 4.56 24.67
C ASN A 957 6.60 5.78 23.78
N VAL A 958 7.13 5.69 22.56
CA VAL A 958 7.13 6.77 21.57
C VAL A 958 6.49 6.24 20.31
N SER A 959 5.36 6.83 19.91
CA SER A 959 4.62 6.38 18.73
C SER A 959 4.29 7.57 17.85
N SER A 960 4.19 7.33 16.53
CA SER A 960 3.59 8.30 15.59
C SER A 960 4.35 9.63 15.52
N VAL A 961 5.64 9.61 15.82
CA VAL A 961 6.54 10.77 15.73
C VAL A 961 6.97 10.93 14.28
N THR A 962 6.88 12.15 13.75
CA THR A 962 7.31 12.46 12.38
C THR A 962 8.41 13.53 12.33
N THR A 963 8.75 14.12 13.47
CA THR A 963 9.79 15.15 13.62
C THR A 963 10.53 14.95 14.93
N ALA A 964 11.85 15.08 14.87
CA ALA A 964 12.73 15.06 16.03
C ALA A 964 13.65 16.27 15.95
N PHE A 965 13.92 16.92 17.08
CA PHE A 965 14.92 17.98 17.18
C PHE A 965 15.63 17.91 18.53
N ARG A 966 16.91 18.26 18.57
CA ARG A 966 17.72 18.24 19.78
C ARG A 966 17.77 19.62 20.43
N VAL A 967 17.68 19.67 21.75
CA VAL A 967 18.04 20.85 22.54
C VAL A 967 18.83 20.43 23.76
N LYS A 968 20.08 20.90 23.86
CA LYS A 968 21.05 20.48 24.90
C LYS A 968 21.23 18.95 24.87
N ASP A 969 20.91 18.27 25.96
CA ASP A 969 21.11 16.81 26.12
C ASP A 969 19.79 16.03 26.00
N LYS A 970 18.78 16.64 25.37
CA LYS A 970 17.44 16.08 25.23
C LYS A 970 16.96 16.13 23.79
N LEU A 971 16.18 15.12 23.42
CA LEU A 971 15.51 14.99 22.15
C LEU A 971 14.02 15.29 22.31
N TYR A 972 13.52 16.23 21.51
CA TYR A 972 12.12 16.60 21.48
C TYR A 972 11.47 16.00 20.25
N LEU A 973 10.40 15.25 20.47
CA LEU A 973 9.75 14.44 19.45
C LEU A 973 8.29 14.84 19.30
N GLY A 974 7.83 14.94 18.05
CA GLY A 974 6.44 15.26 17.75
C GLY A 974 6.10 14.98 16.29
N GLY A 975 4.98 15.51 15.82
CA GLY A 975 4.54 15.36 14.43
C GLY A 975 3.08 15.75 14.25
N TYR A 976 2.64 15.95 13.00
CA TYR A 976 1.31 16.50 12.72
C TYR A 976 0.14 15.57 13.09
N VAL A 977 0.38 14.26 13.19
CA VAL A 977 -0.59 13.25 13.64
C VAL A 977 -0.45 12.89 15.12
N ASN A 978 0.48 13.49 15.85
CA ASN A 978 0.76 13.06 17.22
C ASN A 978 -0.01 13.92 18.24
N PRO A 979 -0.88 13.34 19.07
CA PRO A 979 -1.59 14.10 20.09
C PRO A 979 -0.71 14.53 21.26
N VAL A 980 0.52 14.01 21.37
CA VAL A 980 1.44 14.27 22.48
C VAL A 980 2.85 14.56 21.94
N GLY A 981 3.58 15.48 22.60
CA GLY A 981 5.02 15.65 22.38
C GLY A 981 5.83 14.87 23.41
N TYR A 982 6.93 14.24 22.98
CA TYR A 982 7.83 13.51 23.88
C TYR A 982 9.13 14.30 24.09
N ILE A 983 9.72 14.08 25.26
CA ILE A 983 11.04 14.58 25.60
C ILE A 983 11.83 13.38 26.11
N CYS A 984 12.87 13.01 25.37
CA CYS A 984 13.76 11.88 25.69
C CYS A 984 15.12 12.42 26.10
N ASP A 985 15.77 11.77 27.06
CA ASP A 985 17.19 12.02 27.34
C ASP A 985 18.03 11.28 26.28
N ILE A 986 19.11 11.91 25.79
CA ILE A 986 20.02 11.38 24.75
C ILE A 986 21.25 10.73 25.38
#